data_AF-A0A5B0NPT0-F1
#
_entry.id   AF-A0A5B0NPT0-F1
#
_cell.length_a   1.000
_cell.length_b   1.000
_cell.length_c   1.000
_cell.angle_alpha   90.00
_cell.angle_beta   90.00
_cell.angle_gamma   90.00
#
_symmetry.space_group_name_H-M   'P 1'
#
loop_
_entity.id
_entity.type
_entity.pdbx_description
1 polymer ?
#
loop_
_entity_poly.entity_id
_entity_poly.type
_entity_poly.pdbx_seq_one_letter_code
_entity_poly.pdbx_strand_id
1 'polypeptide(L)'
;MEESLGEAIDRQDWSTAAGLATSLDIEPAYISKHRLIQQLSSAEQSTIDLSLLETVLETDPPWAARLIINFLNKPLPSTSTSSYSYPQENQLIKLLNESIDRWLDQLSSASHLDFSLKQVLTESVEDLEDELKPKRIEDLIKGNQEIAEACSAKWFSIQAELKWKIYNELYQPEKSYQDNKHESTEDETEETDNWGGLELDPLEDLDEAVDQLESNPSFLSFLQSDLDDLALLFASQLQLGRLRRLLESQQISLNSTILFDSIPLHARPSDLDYGQELIALLPRPIIKSKPSTSSKNVITTIFSPAQQQSLSSELTEQQLTDWYLLRVKAIDRFTGCIDTAIEIIQHGAASGVPGLELLAEDLSLLAKLLYDAPYSSAEYDWTLEEWSSKSPDEIVKAYLAGSSPSSLIKDIHRLVLPYLGVLESRRARASVPGAESTIPDSLRTWALSQSNHLPLLEALIKASPPTMKLPERPIKSNEDLARILVACLYTSSSLDEWECMGRMFECMPAFPDNIPSSDEFNSADYLHGLFTSSTGSTMWSLEGTTLVYNALRQLDNGRLSSILDGLDDHLTTAEVLARWNVPARLADLVLKFHGNKIAQQKLATKIARQEGGIEMESEEEWEVLLEAMIELSQPGRALDLLDKQEITKLFFSGLLTSGKFKLAKSLFSSTSDGPLLEASTQEELVIAASREFYDNAESGNLHTREMKMAYDCLTVVPQTLNIKRERDFIEATSRLASFKIESQAGVLMSPIEFRLKPNKLDLIAKVLDVSRTAYQHQEMIIDLVNKLGYGEDSLVQIKALSMVVQAALGEGSLPVGSETCERMISILERMKKRSRQDDQMGSSSSRVDEASEVVWKTCEGIGRYDGYGANQPSLKGFKAKFMAHAIIICPAEQIPRLLIACKETEAKEELVETRESSGLDRSTRSDSMARGGSLWNSIELEKSMSESNVISGGGGGTNLGLPGGDLASRTLERAASLFPFKSKTLPPQGGFRSTLHESPPRMTLSNSLGANQSDLRSSSSHTPNPANPSHTSQPDFSLPLNNLVDQNSDHPLGFGVGVGTDRLTTALSNKFTSGVGWLIGANEDESS
;
A
#
# COMPACT_ATOMS: atom_id res chain seq x y z
N MET A 1 -38.89 7.56 102.19
CA MET A 1 -37.52 7.03 102.11
C MET A 1 -37.33 6.29 100.80
N GLU A 2 -37.96 5.13 100.59
CA GLU A 2 -37.92 4.41 99.31
C GLU A 2 -38.58 5.21 98.17
N GLU A 3 -39.82 5.69 98.34
CA GLU A 3 -40.51 6.53 97.35
C GLU A 3 -39.70 7.80 96.98
N SER A 4 -39.01 8.39 97.96
CA SER A 4 -38.16 9.57 97.76
C SER A 4 -36.82 9.26 97.10
N LEU A 5 -36.36 8.00 97.12
CA LEU A 5 -35.21 7.54 96.33
C LEU A 5 -35.64 7.38 94.86
N GLY A 6 -36.84 6.84 94.61
CA GLY A 6 -37.45 6.80 93.27
C GLY A 6 -37.57 8.19 92.65
N GLU A 7 -38.17 9.15 93.38
CA GLU A 7 -38.26 10.55 92.89
C GLU A 7 -36.88 11.20 92.64
N ALA A 8 -35.83 10.84 93.38
CA ALA A 8 -34.49 11.38 93.17
C ALA A 8 -33.83 10.82 91.90
N ILE A 9 -34.04 9.53 91.62
CA ILE A 9 -33.58 8.86 90.39
C ILE A 9 -34.34 9.40 89.17
N ASP A 10 -35.68 9.52 89.24
CA ASP A 10 -36.50 10.09 88.15
C ASP A 10 -36.16 11.56 87.85
N ARG A 11 -35.69 12.30 88.86
CA ARG A 11 -35.18 13.70 88.73
C ARG A 11 -33.69 13.78 88.40
N GLN A 12 -33.01 12.65 88.23
CA GLN A 12 -31.59 12.54 87.86
C GLN A 12 -30.60 13.14 88.89
N ASP A 13 -31.04 13.37 90.13
CA ASP A 13 -30.17 13.85 91.21
C ASP A 13 -29.45 12.68 91.88
N TRP A 14 -28.40 12.22 91.22
CA TRP A 14 -27.53 11.16 91.70
C TRP A 14 -26.87 11.47 93.05
N SER A 15 -26.76 12.75 93.44
CA SER A 15 -26.11 13.15 94.69
C SER A 15 -27.01 12.91 95.90
N THR A 16 -28.30 13.26 95.82
CA THR A 16 -29.26 12.95 96.87
C THR A 16 -29.69 11.48 96.82
N ALA A 17 -29.77 10.86 95.64
CA ALA A 17 -29.97 9.42 95.53
C ALA A 17 -28.86 8.63 96.25
N ALA A 18 -27.58 9.02 96.12
CA ALA A 18 -26.46 8.42 96.85
C ALA A 18 -26.58 8.55 98.37
N GLY A 19 -26.94 9.74 98.87
CA GLY A 19 -27.20 9.93 100.30
C GLY A 19 -28.40 9.13 100.82
N LEU A 20 -29.44 8.95 99.99
CA LEU A 20 -30.65 8.21 100.35
C LEU A 20 -30.43 6.69 100.36
N ALA A 21 -29.79 6.11 99.34
CA ALA A 21 -29.53 4.67 99.29
C ALA A 21 -28.59 4.21 100.42
N THR A 22 -27.52 4.99 100.70
CA THR A 22 -26.62 4.72 101.84
C THR A 22 -27.30 4.89 103.19
N SER A 23 -28.35 5.72 103.29
CA SER A 23 -29.20 5.81 104.50
C SER A 23 -30.21 4.65 104.65
N LEU A 24 -30.32 3.78 103.64
CA LEU A 24 -31.29 2.70 103.51
C LEU A 24 -30.66 1.30 103.49
N ASP A 25 -29.34 1.17 103.64
CA ASP A 25 -28.57 -0.08 103.42
C ASP A 25 -28.83 -0.74 102.04
N ILE A 26 -29.21 0.08 101.04
CA ILE A 26 -29.38 -0.38 99.66
C ILE A 26 -27.99 -0.51 99.01
N GLU A 27 -27.79 -1.58 98.23
CA GLU A 27 -26.53 -1.86 97.53
C GLU A 27 -25.99 -0.61 96.81
N PRO A 28 -24.68 -0.29 96.92
CA PRO A 28 -24.10 0.85 96.19
C PRO A 28 -24.24 0.68 94.67
N ALA A 29 -24.31 -0.58 94.21
CA ALA A 29 -24.63 -0.99 92.85
C ALA A 29 -25.92 -0.35 92.31
N TYR A 30 -26.96 -0.18 93.14
CA TYR A 30 -28.31 0.21 92.72
C TYR A 30 -28.32 1.54 91.95
N ILE A 31 -27.58 2.54 92.45
CA ILE A 31 -27.51 3.86 91.81
C ILE A 31 -26.65 3.81 90.55
N SER A 32 -25.51 3.12 90.58
CA SER A 32 -24.68 2.93 89.39
C SER A 32 -25.46 2.22 88.28
N LYS A 33 -26.23 1.18 88.62
CA LYS A 33 -27.14 0.46 87.71
C LYS A 33 -28.18 1.41 87.09
N HIS A 34 -28.90 2.18 87.89
CA HIS A 34 -29.89 3.15 87.39
C HIS A 34 -29.28 4.27 86.53
N ARG A 35 -28.10 4.78 86.90
CA ARG A 35 -27.38 5.82 86.14
C ARG A 35 -26.87 5.30 84.80
N LEU A 36 -26.34 4.08 84.75
CA LEU A 36 -25.91 3.41 83.53
C LEU A 36 -27.08 3.10 82.58
N ILE A 37 -28.23 2.63 83.12
CA ILE A 37 -29.48 2.47 82.33
C ILE A 37 -29.89 3.81 81.72
N GLN A 38 -29.86 4.90 82.48
CA GLN A 38 -30.27 6.21 81.98
C GLN A 38 -29.36 6.69 80.84
N GLN A 39 -28.03 6.56 80.97
CA GLN A 39 -27.09 6.92 79.91
C GLN A 39 -27.43 6.21 78.60
N LEU A 40 -27.59 4.88 78.65
CA LEU A 40 -27.92 4.04 77.49
C LEU A 40 -29.30 4.31 76.87
N SER A 41 -30.24 4.84 77.66
CA SER A 41 -31.59 5.21 77.21
C SER A 41 -31.64 6.55 76.47
N SER A 42 -30.65 7.42 76.67
CA SER A 42 -30.57 8.71 75.97
C SER A 42 -30.08 8.51 74.53
N ALA A 43 -30.74 9.16 73.58
CA ALA A 43 -30.41 9.01 72.16
C ALA A 43 -29.09 9.71 71.76
N GLU A 44 -28.55 10.55 72.63
CA GLU A 44 -27.40 11.43 72.36
C GLU A 44 -26.08 10.96 73.01
N GLN A 45 -26.12 10.00 73.95
CA GLN A 45 -24.91 9.51 74.63
C GLN A 45 -24.59 8.07 74.21
N SER A 46 -23.48 7.91 73.50
CA SER A 46 -22.95 6.62 73.04
C SER A 46 -21.82 6.06 73.93
N THR A 47 -21.63 6.59 75.14
CA THR A 47 -20.58 6.17 76.08
C THR A 47 -21.15 5.63 77.39
N ILE A 48 -20.67 4.46 77.80
CA ILE A 48 -20.73 3.94 79.18
C ILE A 48 -19.63 4.61 80.00
N ASP A 49 -19.96 5.08 81.20
CA ASP A 49 -18.98 5.50 82.20
C ASP A 49 -18.30 4.27 82.81
N LEU A 50 -17.04 4.03 82.42
CA LEU A 50 -16.25 2.87 82.84
C LEU A 50 -16.06 2.82 84.37
N SER A 51 -16.03 3.98 85.05
CA SER A 51 -15.87 4.04 86.51
C SER A 51 -17.12 3.56 87.26
N LEU A 52 -18.33 3.83 86.72
CA LEU A 52 -19.56 3.28 87.27
C LEU A 52 -19.66 1.77 87.01
N LEU A 53 -19.23 1.33 85.83
CA LEU A 53 -19.22 -0.09 85.45
C LEU A 53 -18.32 -0.91 86.39
N GLU A 54 -17.15 -0.38 86.78
CA GLU A 54 -16.26 -0.99 87.79
C GLU A 54 -16.96 -1.14 89.16
N THR A 55 -17.75 -0.15 89.62
CA THR A 55 -18.51 -0.31 90.89
C THR A 55 -19.61 -1.38 90.83
N VAL A 56 -20.19 -1.63 89.66
CA VAL A 56 -21.19 -2.71 89.49
C VAL A 56 -20.50 -4.07 89.32
N LEU A 57 -19.30 -4.13 88.75
CA LEU A 57 -18.49 -5.34 88.61
C LEU A 57 -18.07 -5.97 89.96
N GLU A 58 -17.98 -5.18 91.03
CA GLU A 58 -17.74 -5.67 92.40
C GLU A 58 -18.97 -6.29 93.09
N THR A 59 -20.18 -6.04 92.56
CA THR A 59 -21.45 -6.30 93.26
C THR A 59 -22.40 -7.20 92.48
N ASP A 60 -22.52 -6.99 91.17
CA ASP A 60 -23.36 -7.77 90.25
C ASP A 60 -22.66 -7.99 88.89
N PRO A 61 -21.71 -8.95 88.83
CA PRO A 61 -21.04 -9.33 87.60
C PRO A 61 -21.96 -9.74 86.43
N PRO A 62 -23.04 -10.56 86.60
CA PRO A 62 -23.90 -10.91 85.47
C PRO A 62 -24.67 -9.71 84.91
N TRP A 63 -25.09 -8.76 85.74
CA TRP A 63 -25.70 -7.52 85.24
C TRP A 63 -24.70 -6.67 84.45
N ALA A 64 -23.47 -6.54 84.94
CA ALA A 64 -22.40 -5.83 84.21
C ALA A 64 -22.11 -6.48 82.85
N ALA A 65 -21.96 -7.82 82.81
CA ALA A 65 -21.76 -8.58 81.59
C ALA A 65 -22.89 -8.36 80.57
N ARG A 66 -24.15 -8.51 81.00
CA ARG A 66 -25.35 -8.29 80.18
C ARG A 66 -25.40 -6.86 79.62
N LEU A 67 -25.04 -5.85 80.41
CA LEU A 67 -25.04 -4.46 79.96
C LEU A 67 -23.99 -4.22 78.86
N ILE A 68 -22.76 -4.72 79.04
CA ILE A 68 -21.68 -4.53 78.06
C ILE A 68 -22.01 -5.28 76.76
N ILE A 69 -22.53 -6.51 76.84
CA ILE A 69 -22.93 -7.31 75.67
C ILE A 69 -24.06 -6.61 74.90
N ASN A 70 -25.08 -6.08 75.58
CA ASN A 70 -26.17 -5.33 74.94
C ASN A 70 -25.69 -4.02 74.30
N PHE A 71 -24.66 -3.37 74.86
CA PHE A 71 -24.04 -2.20 74.26
C PHE A 71 -23.24 -2.54 73.00
N LEU A 72 -22.38 -3.56 73.06
CA LEU A 72 -21.53 -3.98 71.94
C LEU A 72 -22.34 -4.53 70.74
N ASN A 73 -23.51 -5.13 70.99
CA ASN A 73 -24.45 -5.58 69.96
C ASN A 73 -25.44 -4.50 69.47
N LYS A 74 -25.39 -3.26 70.00
CA LYS A 74 -26.26 -2.16 69.55
C LYS A 74 -25.74 -1.65 68.20
N PRO A 75 -26.51 -1.74 67.09
CA PRO A 75 -26.02 -1.31 65.78
C PRO A 75 -25.73 0.19 65.75
N LEU A 76 -24.53 0.58 65.31
CA LEU A 76 -24.16 1.99 65.18
C LEU A 76 -24.83 2.63 63.95
N PRO A 77 -25.22 3.92 64.01
CA PRO A 77 -25.61 4.67 62.82
C PRO A 77 -24.40 4.91 61.92
N SER A 78 -24.57 4.77 60.61
CA SER A 78 -23.50 4.71 59.59
C SER A 78 -22.72 6.01 59.32
N THR A 79 -22.75 6.97 60.25
CA THR A 79 -22.03 8.25 60.19
C THR A 79 -21.37 8.65 61.51
N SER A 80 -21.49 7.87 62.59
CA SER A 80 -20.80 8.16 63.85
C SER A 80 -19.41 7.52 63.89
N THR A 81 -18.37 8.35 63.95
CA THR A 81 -17.09 7.95 64.55
C THR A 81 -17.29 7.53 66.00
N SER A 82 -16.43 6.66 66.55
CA SER A 82 -16.57 6.24 67.95
C SER A 82 -16.38 7.42 68.90
N SER A 83 -17.25 7.48 69.91
CA SER A 83 -17.10 8.38 71.06
C SER A 83 -16.08 7.86 72.08
N TYR A 84 -15.56 6.65 71.88
CA TYR A 84 -14.44 6.09 72.62
C TYR A 84 -13.12 6.21 71.86
N SER A 85 -12.07 6.47 72.62
CA SER A 85 -10.69 6.29 72.19
C SER A 85 -10.23 4.83 72.38
N TYR A 86 -9.30 4.39 71.54
CA TYR A 86 -8.66 3.07 71.57
C TYR A 86 -8.35 2.47 72.98
N PRO A 87 -7.75 3.20 73.96
CA PRO A 87 -7.52 2.63 75.29
C PRO A 87 -8.81 2.36 76.08
N GLN A 88 -9.90 3.11 75.82
CA GLN A 88 -11.20 2.91 76.48
C GLN A 88 -11.95 1.71 75.88
N GLU A 89 -11.86 1.51 74.55
CA GLU A 89 -12.37 0.30 73.89
C GLU A 89 -11.67 -0.96 74.46
N ASN A 90 -10.35 -0.90 74.64
CA ASN A 90 -9.55 -1.97 75.27
C ASN A 90 -9.97 -2.23 76.74
N GLN A 91 -10.23 -1.18 77.53
CA GLN A 91 -10.71 -1.30 78.91
C GLN A 91 -12.11 -1.91 78.97
N LEU A 92 -13.01 -1.57 78.04
CA LEU A 92 -14.36 -2.14 77.97
C LEU A 92 -14.34 -3.67 77.73
N ILE A 93 -13.43 -4.17 76.88
CA ILE A 93 -13.26 -5.62 76.63
C ILE A 93 -12.64 -6.35 77.83
N LYS A 94 -11.76 -5.69 78.58
CA LYS A 94 -11.21 -6.23 79.84
C LYS A 94 -12.28 -6.35 80.91
N LEU A 95 -13.09 -5.30 81.10
CA LEU A 95 -14.22 -5.31 82.03
C LEU A 95 -15.30 -6.33 81.62
N LEU A 96 -15.52 -6.53 80.31
CA LEU A 96 -16.39 -7.60 79.79
C LEU A 96 -15.88 -8.98 80.24
N ASN A 97 -14.62 -9.31 79.95
CA ASN A 97 -14.03 -10.58 80.37
C ASN A 97 -14.06 -10.77 81.88
N GLU A 98 -13.71 -9.75 82.66
CA GLU A 98 -13.70 -9.83 84.12
C GLU A 98 -15.12 -10.02 84.69
N SER A 99 -16.14 -9.37 84.10
CA SER A 99 -17.55 -9.56 84.50
C SER A 99 -18.04 -10.99 84.25
N ILE A 100 -17.68 -11.58 83.10
CA ILE A 100 -18.08 -12.94 82.74
C ILE A 100 -17.28 -13.98 83.53
N ASP A 101 -15.99 -13.75 83.77
CA ASP A 101 -15.17 -14.61 84.62
C ASP A 101 -15.72 -14.68 86.05
N ARG A 102 -16.02 -13.53 86.66
CA ARG A 102 -16.64 -13.46 87.99
C ARG A 102 -18.04 -14.13 87.99
N TRP A 103 -18.82 -13.99 86.91
CA TRP A 103 -20.12 -14.68 86.76
C TRP A 103 -19.98 -16.21 86.63
N LEU A 104 -19.00 -16.71 85.87
CA LEU A 104 -18.72 -18.15 85.76
C LEU A 104 -18.20 -18.74 87.07
N ASP A 105 -17.38 -18.01 87.82
CA ASP A 105 -16.88 -18.42 89.14
C ASP A 105 -18.04 -18.40 90.19
N GLN A 106 -18.97 -17.44 90.11
CA GLN A 106 -20.22 -17.44 90.88
C GLN A 106 -21.13 -18.63 90.53
N LEU A 107 -21.34 -18.93 89.25
CA LEU A 107 -22.17 -20.08 88.83
C LEU A 107 -21.55 -21.42 89.23
N SER A 108 -20.23 -21.58 89.08
CA SER A 108 -19.51 -22.80 89.45
C SER A 108 -19.65 -23.10 90.96
N SER A 109 -19.61 -22.06 91.79
CA SER A 109 -19.77 -22.19 93.24
C SER A 109 -21.23 -22.32 93.70
N ALA A 110 -22.18 -21.65 93.03
CA ALA A 110 -23.61 -21.69 93.39
C ALA A 110 -24.33 -22.98 92.96
N SER A 111 -23.91 -23.61 91.86
CA SER A 111 -24.60 -24.78 91.27
C SER A 111 -24.07 -26.15 91.71
N HIS A 112 -23.13 -26.20 92.66
CA HIS A 112 -22.47 -27.42 93.14
C HIS A 112 -21.89 -28.30 92.01
N LEU A 113 -21.20 -27.68 91.05
CA LEU A 113 -20.46 -28.40 90.01
C LEU A 113 -19.14 -28.93 90.58
N ASP A 114 -18.77 -30.16 90.19
CA ASP A 114 -17.50 -30.80 90.60
C ASP A 114 -16.25 -30.16 89.95
N PHE A 115 -16.43 -29.17 89.08
CA PHE A 115 -15.40 -28.54 88.26
C PHE A 115 -15.70 -27.05 88.01
N SER A 116 -14.68 -26.25 87.70
CA SER A 116 -14.85 -24.85 87.30
C SER A 116 -15.26 -24.74 85.83
N LEU A 117 -16.43 -24.15 85.55
CA LEU A 117 -16.86 -23.84 84.18
C LEU A 117 -15.85 -22.94 83.46
N LYS A 118 -15.27 -21.98 84.18
CA LYS A 118 -14.30 -21.02 83.65
C LYS A 118 -13.06 -21.70 83.09
N GLN A 119 -12.45 -22.60 83.85
CA GLN A 119 -11.24 -23.32 83.43
C GLN A 119 -11.56 -24.22 82.22
N VAL A 120 -12.55 -25.09 82.36
CA VAL A 120 -12.94 -26.07 81.35
C VAL A 120 -13.37 -25.43 80.02
N LEU A 121 -14.03 -24.26 80.03
CA LEU A 121 -14.36 -23.55 78.78
C LEU A 121 -13.13 -22.98 78.06
N THR A 122 -12.04 -22.71 78.78
CA THR A 122 -10.78 -22.17 78.23
C THR A 122 -9.72 -23.22 77.89
N GLU A 123 -9.87 -24.45 78.38
CA GLU A 123 -8.96 -25.57 78.12
C GLU A 123 -9.00 -26.05 76.65
N SER A 124 -7.90 -26.68 76.21
CA SER A 124 -7.83 -27.40 74.93
C SER A 124 -8.65 -28.69 75.02
N VAL A 125 -9.37 -29.05 73.95
CA VAL A 125 -10.08 -30.34 73.87
C VAL A 125 -9.11 -31.54 73.88
N GLU A 126 -7.82 -31.32 73.59
CA GLU A 126 -6.77 -32.36 73.68
C GLU A 126 -6.25 -32.59 75.11
N ASP A 127 -6.42 -31.61 76.02
CA ASP A 127 -5.93 -31.65 77.41
C ASP A 127 -7.03 -32.06 78.42
N LEU A 128 -8.28 -32.24 77.97
CA LEU A 128 -9.43 -32.59 78.82
C LEU A 128 -9.30 -33.99 79.45
N GLU A 129 -9.59 -34.06 80.76
CA GLU A 129 -9.84 -35.34 81.42
C GLU A 129 -11.10 -36.04 80.88
N ASP A 130 -11.06 -37.37 80.83
CA ASP A 130 -12.02 -38.20 80.08
C ASP A 130 -13.47 -38.13 80.64
N GLU A 131 -13.67 -37.51 81.82
CA GLU A 131 -14.97 -37.25 82.45
C GLU A 131 -15.60 -35.88 82.11
N LEU A 132 -14.84 -34.94 81.52
CA LEU A 132 -15.23 -33.54 81.27
C LEU A 132 -15.54 -33.24 79.79
N LYS A 133 -15.86 -34.28 79.00
CA LYS A 133 -16.12 -34.21 77.56
C LYS A 133 -17.15 -33.11 77.18
N PRO A 134 -16.96 -32.37 76.06
CA PRO A 134 -17.81 -31.23 75.68
C PRO A 134 -19.31 -31.52 75.65
N LYS A 135 -19.71 -32.75 75.30
CA LYS A 135 -21.12 -33.20 75.32
C LYS A 135 -21.78 -33.08 76.71
N ARG A 136 -21.03 -33.29 77.80
CA ARG A 136 -21.52 -33.09 79.18
C ARG A 136 -21.85 -31.61 79.44
N ILE A 137 -21.10 -30.71 78.81
CA ILE A 137 -21.29 -29.25 78.91
C ILE A 137 -22.43 -28.80 78.00
N GLU A 138 -22.55 -29.34 76.78
CA GLU A 138 -23.73 -29.14 75.92
C GLU A 138 -25.02 -29.55 76.63
N ASP A 139 -25.03 -30.68 77.35
CA ASP A 139 -26.21 -31.18 78.07
C ASP A 139 -26.51 -30.35 79.33
N LEU A 140 -25.49 -29.78 79.99
CA LEU A 140 -25.67 -28.78 81.05
C LEU A 140 -26.24 -27.46 80.49
N ILE A 141 -25.79 -27.00 79.33
CA ILE A 141 -26.32 -25.82 78.61
C ILE A 141 -27.80 -26.05 78.22
N LYS A 142 -28.17 -27.27 77.78
CA LYS A 142 -29.58 -27.64 77.53
C LYS A 142 -30.41 -27.71 78.82
N GLY A 143 -29.78 -27.97 79.96
CA GLY A 143 -30.45 -28.17 81.26
C GLY A 143 -30.62 -26.92 82.13
N ASN A 144 -29.77 -25.90 81.99
CA ASN A 144 -29.81 -24.68 82.81
C ASN A 144 -29.63 -23.41 81.95
N GLN A 145 -30.66 -22.56 81.93
CA GLN A 145 -30.70 -21.32 81.16
C GLN A 145 -29.63 -20.28 81.59
N GLU A 146 -29.30 -20.18 82.88
CA GLU A 146 -28.27 -19.22 83.34
C GLU A 146 -26.86 -19.67 82.97
N ILE A 147 -26.59 -20.98 82.99
CA ILE A 147 -25.33 -21.55 82.48
C ILE A 147 -25.26 -21.40 80.96
N ALA A 148 -26.37 -21.62 80.23
CA ALA A 148 -26.43 -21.35 78.79
C ALA A 148 -26.11 -19.89 78.46
N GLU A 149 -26.69 -18.95 79.20
CA GLU A 149 -26.44 -17.51 79.02
C GLU A 149 -24.98 -17.16 79.32
N ALA A 150 -24.42 -17.62 80.44
CA ALA A 150 -23.02 -17.36 80.81
C ALA A 150 -22.01 -17.98 79.82
N CYS A 151 -22.28 -19.19 79.33
CA CYS A 151 -21.49 -19.82 78.27
C CYS A 151 -21.57 -19.03 76.96
N SER A 152 -22.75 -18.54 76.57
CA SER A 152 -22.92 -17.70 75.38
C SER A 152 -22.24 -16.33 75.51
N ALA A 153 -22.24 -15.76 76.71
CA ALA A 153 -21.52 -14.53 77.05
C ALA A 153 -20.00 -14.73 76.94
N LYS A 154 -19.46 -15.84 77.50
CA LYS A 154 -18.03 -16.15 77.39
C LYS A 154 -17.61 -16.42 75.93
N TRP A 155 -18.48 -17.04 75.14
CA TRP A 155 -18.27 -17.18 73.70
C TRP A 155 -18.18 -15.82 72.99
N PHE A 156 -19.15 -14.93 73.24
CA PHE A 156 -19.13 -13.56 72.70
C PHE A 156 -17.87 -12.79 73.13
N SER A 157 -17.44 -12.92 74.39
CA SER A 157 -16.22 -12.29 74.89
C SER A 157 -14.96 -12.78 74.16
N ILE A 158 -14.86 -14.08 73.89
CA ILE A 158 -13.74 -14.65 73.13
C ILE A 158 -13.77 -14.20 71.67
N GLN A 159 -14.96 -14.09 71.05
CA GLN A 159 -15.10 -13.52 69.71
C GLN A 159 -14.68 -12.04 69.66
N ALA A 160 -15.06 -11.25 70.67
CA ALA A 160 -14.62 -9.87 70.81
C ALA A 160 -13.10 -9.75 71.03
N GLU A 161 -12.48 -10.62 71.82
CA GLU A 161 -11.01 -10.68 71.95
C GLU A 161 -10.29 -11.08 70.66
N LEU A 162 -10.83 -12.05 69.92
CA LEU A 162 -10.26 -12.48 68.64
C LEU A 162 -10.32 -11.35 67.61
N LYS A 163 -11.48 -10.69 67.46
CA LYS A 163 -11.59 -9.50 66.63
C LYS A 163 -10.71 -8.36 67.14
N TRP A 164 -10.51 -8.18 68.45
CA TRP A 164 -9.59 -7.17 68.99
C TRP A 164 -8.13 -7.47 68.60
N LYS A 165 -7.69 -8.73 68.62
CA LYS A 165 -6.35 -9.13 68.15
C LYS A 165 -6.17 -8.80 66.66
N ILE A 166 -7.11 -9.24 65.81
CA ILE A 166 -7.09 -8.98 64.37
C ILE A 166 -7.10 -7.47 64.07
N TYR A 167 -7.97 -6.69 64.74
CA TYR A 167 -8.03 -5.24 64.61
C TYR A 167 -6.67 -4.57 64.89
N ASN A 168 -5.94 -5.05 65.90
CA ASN A 168 -4.61 -4.55 66.22
C ASN A 168 -3.57 -4.91 65.15
N GLU A 169 -3.61 -6.13 64.60
CA GLU A 169 -2.69 -6.60 63.56
C GLU A 169 -2.91 -5.86 62.22
N LEU A 170 -4.13 -5.38 61.97
CA LEU A 170 -4.49 -4.59 60.78
C LEU A 170 -4.20 -3.10 60.90
N TYR A 171 -4.49 -2.48 62.06
CA TYR A 171 -4.57 -1.02 62.21
C TYR A 171 -3.59 -0.40 63.22
N GLN A 172 -2.74 -1.17 63.92
CA GLN A 172 -1.65 -0.54 64.67
C GLN A 172 -0.58 0.01 63.72
N PRO A 173 -0.10 1.25 63.91
CA PRO A 173 1.12 1.70 63.27
C PRO A 173 2.29 0.86 63.80
N GLU A 174 3.26 0.56 62.94
CA GLU A 174 4.48 -0.09 63.37
C GLU A 174 5.18 0.77 64.44
N LYS A 175 5.67 0.13 65.51
CA LYS A 175 6.47 0.82 66.51
C LYS A 175 7.83 1.13 65.88
N SER A 176 7.98 2.38 65.44
CA SER A 176 9.21 2.90 64.86
C SER A 176 10.43 2.52 65.71
N TYR A 177 11.38 1.82 65.09
CA TYR A 177 12.62 1.39 65.75
C TYR A 177 13.58 2.57 65.96
N GLN A 178 13.23 3.45 66.90
CA GLN A 178 14.17 4.37 67.52
C GLN A 178 14.64 3.81 68.87
N ASP A 179 15.58 2.86 68.83
CA ASP A 179 16.77 2.96 69.70
C ASP A 179 17.90 1.99 69.33
N ASN A 180 19.13 2.35 69.75
CA ASN A 180 20.38 1.56 69.70
C ASN A 180 21.06 1.33 68.33
N LYS A 181 21.91 2.28 67.94
CA LYS A 181 23.35 1.98 67.73
C LYS A 181 24.23 3.24 67.84
N HIS A 182 25.00 3.30 68.93
CA HIS A 182 26.20 4.12 69.08
C HIS A 182 27.41 3.18 69.28
N GLU A 183 28.61 3.73 69.15
CA GLU A 183 29.94 3.06 69.25
C GLU A 183 30.31 2.10 68.09
N SER A 184 31.56 2.05 67.58
CA SER A 184 32.55 3.11 67.25
C SER A 184 33.84 2.49 66.68
N THR A 185 34.28 2.95 65.51
CA THR A 185 35.65 2.95 64.92
C THR A 185 35.54 3.75 63.61
N GLU A 186 36.40 4.73 63.28
CA GLU A 186 37.85 4.64 62.98
C GLU A 186 38.11 3.70 61.77
N ASP A 187 38.75 4.12 60.68
CA ASP A 187 39.32 5.43 60.32
C ASP A 187 39.56 5.55 58.79
N GLU A 188 39.85 6.76 58.28
CA GLU A 188 40.53 7.05 56.98
C GLU A 188 39.81 6.61 55.65
N THR A 189 39.95 7.23 54.47
CA THR A 189 40.53 8.51 53.96
C THR A 189 39.92 8.80 52.57
N GLU A 190 39.72 10.08 52.23
CA GLU A 190 39.83 10.70 50.86
C GLU A 190 38.96 10.10 49.70
N GLU A 191 38.63 10.79 48.60
CA GLU A 191 39.06 12.07 48.03
C GLU A 191 37.83 12.81 47.39
N THR A 192 38.05 13.87 46.60
CA THR A 192 36.98 14.66 45.96
C THR A 192 36.47 14.00 44.65
N ASP A 193 35.33 14.38 44.05
CA ASP A 193 35.32 15.53 43.14
C ASP A 193 33.95 16.17 42.87
N ASN A 194 34.03 17.47 42.55
CA ASN A 194 32.92 18.37 42.25
C ASN A 194 32.48 18.25 40.78
N TRP A 195 31.19 18.02 40.55
CA TRP A 195 30.47 18.45 39.35
C TRP A 195 29.21 19.19 39.79
N GLY A 196 28.96 20.38 39.23
CA GLY A 196 27.90 21.25 39.71
C GLY A 196 27.14 21.94 38.58
N GLY A 197 26.07 22.65 38.97
CA GLY A 197 25.50 23.72 38.16
C GLY A 197 24.38 23.33 37.20
N LEU A 198 23.24 22.91 37.75
CA LEU A 198 21.94 23.34 37.22
C LEU A 198 21.12 23.95 38.36
N GLU A 199 21.18 25.28 38.47
CA GLU A 199 20.23 26.04 39.29
C GLU A 199 18.87 26.01 38.59
N LEU A 200 17.95 25.21 39.13
CA LEU A 200 16.52 25.34 38.88
C LEU A 200 15.91 26.10 40.07
N ASP A 201 14.97 26.99 39.79
CA ASP A 201 14.34 27.83 40.82
C ASP A 201 13.72 26.96 41.94
N PRO A 202 13.82 27.38 43.21
CA PRO A 202 13.11 26.72 44.30
C PRO A 202 11.60 26.88 44.09
N LEU A 203 10.95 25.79 43.67
CA LEU A 203 9.50 25.65 43.76
C LEU A 203 9.12 25.55 45.24
N GLU A 204 8.93 26.71 45.86
CA GLU A 204 7.94 26.85 46.93
C GLU A 204 6.57 26.35 46.42
N ASP A 205 5.71 25.89 47.33
CA ASP A 205 4.44 25.18 47.07
C ASP A 205 4.57 23.74 46.50
N LEU A 206 4.94 22.76 47.35
CA LEU A 206 4.28 21.43 47.36
C LEU A 206 4.43 20.56 48.65
N ASP A 207 4.93 21.10 49.77
CA ASP A 207 4.95 20.42 51.09
C ASP A 207 3.55 20.32 51.78
N GLU A 208 2.45 20.39 51.01
CA GLU A 208 1.08 20.08 51.47
C GLU A 208 0.56 18.73 50.94
N ALA A 209 1.47 17.80 50.61
CA ALA A 209 1.16 16.37 50.59
C ALA A 209 1.14 15.80 52.03
N VAL A 210 0.31 16.38 52.91
CA VAL A 210 0.02 15.78 54.22
C VAL A 210 -0.60 14.41 53.98
N ASP A 211 -0.01 13.37 54.57
CA ASP A 211 -0.54 12.01 54.53
C ASP A 211 -2.05 12.03 54.77
N GLN A 212 -2.82 11.54 53.79
CA GLN A 212 -4.24 11.26 53.99
C GLN A 212 -4.37 10.01 54.85
N LEU A 213 -4.05 10.18 56.13
CA LEU A 213 -4.15 9.16 57.16
C LEU A 213 -5.61 8.71 57.22
N GLU A 214 -5.90 7.58 56.56
CA GLU A 214 -7.22 6.97 56.52
C GLU A 214 -7.79 6.96 57.93
N SER A 215 -9.02 7.45 58.11
CA SER A 215 -9.65 7.47 59.43
C SER A 215 -9.99 6.03 59.83
N ASN A 216 -9.04 5.36 60.49
CA ASN A 216 -9.14 3.96 60.91
C ASN A 216 -10.53 3.73 61.55
N PRO A 217 -11.28 2.71 61.08
CA PRO A 217 -12.60 2.43 61.63
C PRO A 217 -12.46 2.11 63.11
N SER A 218 -13.39 2.59 63.94
CA SER A 218 -13.38 2.25 65.37
C SER A 218 -13.45 0.74 65.61
N PHE A 219 -12.97 0.27 66.76
CA PHE A 219 -13.13 -1.14 67.08
C PHE A 219 -14.61 -1.54 67.18
N LEU A 220 -15.48 -0.65 67.69
CA LEU A 220 -16.93 -0.92 67.73
C LEU A 220 -17.53 -1.16 66.33
N SER A 221 -17.09 -0.43 65.30
CA SER A 221 -17.48 -0.72 63.91
C SER A 221 -16.87 -2.03 63.37
N PHE A 222 -15.60 -2.32 63.69
CA PHE A 222 -14.93 -3.56 63.27
C PHE A 222 -15.50 -4.82 63.94
N LEU A 223 -15.99 -4.68 65.17
CA LEU A 223 -16.69 -5.74 65.90
C LEU A 223 -17.98 -6.17 65.16
N GLN A 224 -18.66 -5.22 64.52
CA GLN A 224 -19.94 -5.44 63.83
C GLN A 224 -19.83 -5.76 62.33
N SER A 225 -18.70 -5.43 61.66
CA SER A 225 -18.47 -5.76 60.24
C SER A 225 -18.21 -7.25 60.00
N ASP A 226 -18.60 -7.78 58.84
CA ASP A 226 -18.13 -9.11 58.42
C ASP A 226 -16.62 -9.07 58.09
N LEU A 227 -15.90 -10.15 58.41
CA LEU A 227 -14.49 -10.28 58.06
C LEU A 227 -14.31 -10.69 56.60
N ASP A 228 -15.28 -11.40 56.02
CA ASP A 228 -15.25 -11.81 54.62
C ASP A 228 -15.49 -10.59 53.71
N ASP A 229 -16.45 -9.71 54.01
CA ASP A 229 -16.65 -8.44 53.29
C ASP A 229 -15.41 -7.53 53.36
N LEU A 230 -14.76 -7.45 54.53
CA LEU A 230 -13.52 -6.66 54.69
C LEU A 230 -12.36 -7.23 53.88
N ALA A 231 -12.25 -8.56 53.76
CA ALA A 231 -11.22 -9.20 52.93
C ALA A 231 -11.41 -8.87 51.44
N LEU A 232 -12.66 -8.88 50.94
CA LEU A 232 -13.00 -8.47 49.58
C LEU A 232 -12.73 -6.97 49.37
N LEU A 233 -13.04 -6.13 50.37
CA LEU A 233 -12.75 -4.69 50.33
C LEU A 233 -11.24 -4.42 50.22
N PHE A 234 -10.42 -5.01 51.09
CA PHE A 234 -8.96 -4.87 51.03
C PHE A 234 -8.36 -5.39 49.72
N ALA A 235 -8.89 -6.49 49.16
CA ALA A 235 -8.49 -6.97 47.84
C ALA A 235 -8.79 -5.94 46.74
N SER A 236 -10.00 -5.36 46.75
CA SER A 236 -10.44 -4.36 45.77
C SER A 236 -9.68 -3.02 45.86
N GLN A 237 -9.14 -2.70 47.04
CA GLN A 237 -8.40 -1.47 47.34
C GLN A 237 -6.87 -1.65 47.30
N LEU A 238 -6.37 -2.83 46.88
CA LEU A 238 -4.94 -3.18 46.87
C LEU A 238 -4.24 -3.06 48.24
N GLN A 239 -4.99 -3.16 49.34
CA GLN A 239 -4.45 -3.15 50.70
C GLN A 239 -3.97 -4.56 51.09
N LEU A 240 -3.06 -5.10 50.28
CA LEU A 240 -2.70 -6.52 50.26
C LEU A 240 -2.01 -6.97 51.55
N GLY A 241 -1.23 -6.11 52.20
CA GLY A 241 -0.63 -6.37 53.51
C GLY A 241 -1.65 -6.48 54.64
N ARG A 242 -2.73 -5.67 54.61
CA ARG A 242 -3.86 -5.82 55.53
C ARG A 242 -4.61 -7.12 55.26
N LEU A 243 -4.93 -7.40 53.99
CA LEU A 243 -5.57 -8.65 53.58
C LEU A 243 -4.75 -9.88 54.01
N ARG A 244 -3.44 -9.87 53.80
CA ARG A 244 -2.54 -10.97 54.18
C ARG A 244 -2.60 -11.27 55.69
N ARG A 245 -2.49 -10.25 56.54
CA ARG A 245 -2.59 -10.43 58.01
C ARG A 245 -3.97 -10.97 58.41
N LEU A 246 -5.04 -10.52 57.76
CA LEU A 246 -6.39 -11.04 57.98
C LEU A 246 -6.51 -12.53 57.59
N LEU A 247 -5.90 -12.96 56.48
CA LEU A 247 -5.87 -14.37 56.06
C LEU A 247 -5.05 -15.25 57.01
N GLU A 248 -3.94 -14.74 57.54
CA GLU A 248 -3.10 -15.44 58.53
C GLU A 248 -3.86 -15.73 59.86
N SER A 249 -4.96 -15.02 60.15
CA SER A 249 -5.82 -15.25 61.33
C SER A 249 -6.70 -16.52 61.28
N GLN A 250 -6.84 -17.16 60.11
CA GLN A 250 -7.70 -18.33 59.87
C GLN A 250 -9.21 -18.16 60.19
N GLN A 251 -9.74 -16.93 60.28
CA GLN A 251 -11.17 -16.68 60.55
C GLN A 251 -12.06 -16.44 59.31
N ILE A 252 -11.47 -16.28 58.13
CA ILE A 252 -12.18 -16.07 56.85
C ILE A 252 -12.85 -17.36 56.37
N SER A 253 -14.06 -17.25 55.78
CA SER A 253 -14.81 -18.36 55.17
C SER A 253 -14.92 -18.29 53.63
N LEU A 254 -14.39 -17.22 53.01
CA LEU A 254 -14.39 -17.00 51.56
C LEU A 254 -13.81 -18.17 50.75
N ASN A 255 -14.45 -18.44 49.62
CA ASN A 255 -13.84 -19.18 48.51
C ASN A 255 -12.70 -18.34 47.91
N SER A 256 -11.53 -18.96 47.75
CA SER A 256 -10.31 -18.31 47.27
C SER A 256 -10.47 -17.66 45.89
N THR A 257 -11.25 -18.25 44.96
CA THR A 257 -11.48 -17.65 43.64
C THR A 257 -12.15 -16.29 43.73
N ILE A 258 -13.14 -16.12 44.61
CA ILE A 258 -13.89 -14.86 44.79
C ILE A 258 -12.95 -13.77 45.32
N LEU A 259 -12.02 -14.14 46.21
CA LEU A 259 -11.01 -13.22 46.73
C LEU A 259 -10.03 -12.77 45.63
N PHE A 260 -9.52 -13.70 44.81
CA PHE A 260 -8.56 -13.35 43.74
C PHE A 260 -9.22 -12.58 42.59
N ASP A 261 -10.48 -12.87 42.27
CA ASP A 261 -11.26 -12.13 41.27
C ASP A 261 -11.57 -10.70 41.73
N SER A 262 -11.62 -10.46 43.05
CA SER A 262 -11.82 -9.13 43.65
C SER A 262 -10.58 -8.23 43.63
N ILE A 263 -9.39 -8.78 43.36
CA ILE A 263 -8.17 -7.97 43.12
C ILE A 263 -8.33 -7.25 41.76
N PRO A 264 -8.09 -5.92 41.66
CA PRO A 264 -8.18 -5.18 40.39
C PRO A 264 -7.33 -5.75 39.25
N LEU A 265 -7.82 -5.68 38.01
CA LEU A 265 -7.12 -6.22 36.83
C LEU A 265 -5.79 -5.52 36.51
N HIS A 266 -5.60 -4.27 36.95
CA HIS A 266 -4.36 -3.51 36.74
C HIS A 266 -3.24 -3.82 37.76
N ALA A 267 -3.50 -4.68 38.76
CA ALA A 267 -2.55 -5.00 39.81
C ALA A 267 -1.33 -5.76 39.27
N ARG A 268 -0.11 -5.21 39.45
CA ARG A 268 1.13 -5.78 38.89
C ARG A 268 2.03 -6.42 39.96
N PRO A 269 2.53 -7.64 39.73
CA PRO A 269 3.57 -8.26 40.57
C PRO A 269 4.84 -7.42 40.77
N SER A 270 5.21 -6.57 39.80
CA SER A 270 6.41 -5.72 39.83
C SER A 270 6.19 -4.35 40.50
N ASP A 271 5.01 -4.08 41.04
CA ASP A 271 4.70 -2.81 41.69
C ASP A 271 5.42 -2.69 43.05
N LEU A 272 5.95 -1.51 43.36
CA LEU A 272 6.84 -1.31 44.51
C LEU A 272 6.09 -1.38 45.85
N ASP A 273 4.87 -0.86 45.88
CA ASP A 273 4.11 -0.67 47.12
C ASP A 273 3.42 -1.96 47.60
N TYR A 274 2.92 -2.77 46.66
CA TYR A 274 2.11 -3.97 46.96
C TYR A 274 2.52 -5.24 46.20
N GLY A 275 3.49 -5.18 45.27
CA GLY A 275 3.81 -6.29 44.36
C GLY A 275 4.31 -7.55 45.07
N GLN A 276 5.15 -7.41 46.11
CA GLN A 276 5.61 -8.55 46.93
C GLN A 276 4.44 -9.24 47.66
N GLU A 277 3.45 -8.46 48.08
CA GLU A 277 2.27 -8.95 48.79
C GLU A 277 1.30 -9.64 47.82
N LEU A 278 1.13 -9.08 46.62
CA LEU A 278 0.41 -9.71 45.52
C LEU A 278 1.03 -11.06 45.14
N ILE A 279 2.36 -11.12 44.96
CA ILE A 279 3.10 -12.36 44.72
C ILE A 279 2.87 -13.38 45.84
N ALA A 280 2.85 -12.95 47.11
CA ALA A 280 2.60 -13.84 48.24
C ALA A 280 1.15 -14.37 48.31
N LEU A 281 0.18 -13.60 47.82
CA LEU A 281 -1.25 -13.95 47.80
C LEU A 281 -1.69 -14.76 46.57
N LEU A 282 -1.05 -14.56 45.41
CA LEU A 282 -1.47 -15.15 44.13
C LEU A 282 -1.52 -16.70 44.17
N PRO A 283 -2.44 -17.34 43.40
CA PRO A 283 -2.64 -18.79 43.43
C PRO A 283 -1.38 -19.61 43.09
N ARG A 284 -1.12 -20.67 43.86
CA ARG A 284 0.05 -21.58 43.73
C ARG A 284 -0.37 -23.06 43.86
N PRO A 285 0.33 -24.00 43.20
CA PRO A 285 0.07 -25.43 43.36
C PRO A 285 0.48 -25.93 44.76
N ILE A 286 -0.20 -26.97 45.24
CA ILE A 286 -0.17 -27.38 46.64
C ILE A 286 1.12 -28.17 46.97
N ILE A 287 2.12 -27.47 47.51
CA ILE A 287 3.15 -28.12 48.33
C ILE A 287 2.49 -28.53 49.65
N LYS A 288 2.40 -29.83 49.91
CA LYS A 288 1.69 -30.43 51.06
C LYS A 288 2.10 -29.79 52.40
N SER A 289 1.31 -28.84 52.87
CA SER A 289 1.45 -28.29 54.21
C SER A 289 1.14 -29.37 55.25
N LYS A 290 1.83 -29.33 56.39
CA LYS A 290 1.36 -30.08 57.57
C LYS A 290 -0.02 -29.52 57.95
N PRO A 291 -0.98 -30.37 58.38
CA PRO A 291 -2.21 -29.85 58.97
C PRO A 291 -1.84 -28.98 60.16
N SER A 292 -2.21 -27.70 60.14
CA SER A 292 -2.08 -26.82 61.29
C SER A 292 -3.14 -27.25 62.31
N THR A 293 -2.75 -28.14 63.23
CA THR A 293 -3.54 -28.48 64.41
C THR A 293 -3.55 -27.28 65.36
N SER A 294 -4.39 -26.29 65.03
CA SER A 294 -4.83 -25.29 66.00
C SER A 294 -5.67 -26.01 67.04
N SER A 295 -5.15 -26.08 68.27
CA SER A 295 -5.83 -26.70 69.41
C SER A 295 -7.17 -25.99 69.62
N LYS A 296 -8.26 -26.74 69.44
CA LYS A 296 -9.61 -26.18 69.59
C LYS A 296 -9.98 -26.21 71.06
N ASN A 297 -10.16 -25.04 71.66
CA ASN A 297 -10.63 -24.93 73.04
C ASN A 297 -12.09 -25.39 73.16
N VAL A 298 -12.49 -25.86 74.33
CA VAL A 298 -13.80 -26.49 74.54
C VAL A 298 -14.95 -25.61 74.07
N ILE A 299 -14.95 -24.32 74.44
CA ILE A 299 -15.99 -23.38 74.03
C ILE A 299 -16.05 -23.14 72.51
N THR A 300 -14.94 -23.23 71.78
CA THR A 300 -14.94 -23.12 70.31
C THR A 300 -15.54 -24.36 69.67
N THR A 301 -15.42 -25.54 70.28
CA THR A 301 -16.06 -26.77 69.76
C THR A 301 -17.57 -26.84 70.06
N ILE A 302 -18.06 -26.12 71.05
CA ILE A 302 -19.50 -26.06 71.40
C ILE A 302 -20.24 -25.00 70.58
N PHE A 303 -19.62 -23.85 70.29
CA PHE A 303 -20.31 -22.70 69.67
C PHE A 303 -19.88 -22.36 68.23
N SER A 304 -18.75 -22.87 67.71
CA SER A 304 -18.43 -22.67 66.28
C SER A 304 -19.34 -23.53 65.39
N PRO A 305 -19.89 -22.98 64.28
CA PRO A 305 -20.47 -23.80 63.24
C PRO A 305 -19.40 -24.69 62.61
N ALA A 306 -19.80 -25.87 62.10
CA ALA A 306 -18.89 -26.89 61.57
C ALA A 306 -18.22 -26.53 60.23
N GLN A 307 -18.32 -25.27 59.76
CA GLN A 307 -17.83 -24.77 58.48
C GLN A 307 -16.58 -23.89 58.62
N GLN A 308 -15.61 -24.32 59.43
CA GLN A 308 -14.22 -23.87 59.26
C GLN A 308 -13.60 -24.59 58.05
N GLN A 309 -14.07 -24.26 56.84
CA GLN A 309 -13.33 -24.54 55.62
C GLN A 309 -12.19 -23.53 55.55
N SER A 310 -11.01 -23.93 56.02
CA SER A 310 -9.79 -23.15 55.80
C SER A 310 -9.59 -22.91 54.30
N LEU A 311 -9.06 -21.74 53.93
CA LEU A 311 -8.70 -21.35 52.55
C LEU A 311 -7.86 -22.37 51.78
N SER A 312 -7.27 -23.35 52.48
CA SER A 312 -6.67 -24.58 51.98
C SER A 312 -7.59 -25.48 51.11
N SER A 313 -8.83 -25.11 50.78
CA SER A 313 -9.78 -25.93 50.02
C SER A 313 -9.49 -25.98 48.51
N GLU A 314 -8.29 -26.45 48.19
CA GLU A 314 -7.93 -27.23 46.99
C GLU A 314 -8.57 -26.80 45.66
N LEU A 315 -8.09 -25.69 45.10
CA LEU A 315 -8.11 -25.50 43.64
C LEU A 315 -7.33 -26.64 42.99
N THR A 316 -7.99 -27.42 42.12
CA THR A 316 -7.29 -28.44 41.33
C THR A 316 -6.34 -27.79 40.32
N GLU A 317 -5.31 -28.52 39.88
CA GLU A 317 -4.33 -28.01 38.89
C GLU A 317 -5.02 -27.45 37.63
N GLN A 318 -6.12 -28.06 37.18
CA GLN A 318 -6.91 -27.57 36.05
C GLN A 318 -7.61 -26.24 36.35
N GLN A 319 -8.31 -26.12 37.49
CA GLN A 319 -8.95 -24.87 37.89
C GLN A 319 -7.94 -23.73 38.15
N LEU A 320 -6.74 -24.09 38.60
CA LEU A 320 -5.62 -23.17 38.80
C LEU A 320 -5.11 -22.63 37.45
N THR A 321 -4.87 -23.50 36.47
CA THR A 321 -4.54 -23.09 35.10
C THR A 321 -5.67 -22.26 34.48
N ASP A 322 -6.93 -22.71 34.56
CA ASP A 322 -8.10 -22.00 34.05
C ASP A 322 -8.23 -20.59 34.65
N TRP A 323 -7.98 -20.42 35.96
CA TRP A 323 -8.01 -19.09 36.59
C TRP A 323 -6.95 -18.16 35.98
N TYR A 324 -5.70 -18.59 35.87
CA TYR A 324 -4.64 -17.78 35.25
C TYR A 324 -4.98 -17.43 33.78
N LEU A 325 -5.51 -18.39 33.00
CA LEU A 325 -5.91 -18.17 31.61
C LEU A 325 -7.10 -17.19 31.48
N LEU A 326 -8.10 -17.27 32.36
CA LEU A 326 -9.23 -16.36 32.39
C LEU A 326 -8.83 -14.95 32.87
N ARG A 327 -7.98 -14.88 33.91
CA ARG A 327 -7.44 -13.63 34.45
C ARG A 327 -6.67 -12.85 33.39
N VAL A 328 -5.77 -13.51 32.66
CA VAL A 328 -5.02 -12.93 31.53
C VAL A 328 -5.95 -12.40 30.44
N LYS A 329 -6.97 -13.17 30.03
CA LYS A 329 -7.95 -12.74 29.03
C LYS A 329 -8.82 -11.57 29.50
N ALA A 330 -9.09 -11.46 30.80
CA ALA A 330 -9.77 -10.31 31.37
C ALA A 330 -8.89 -9.04 31.37
N ILE A 331 -7.59 -9.16 31.67
CA ILE A 331 -6.63 -8.05 31.59
C ILE A 331 -6.56 -7.51 30.17
N ASP A 332 -6.27 -8.37 29.17
CA ASP A 332 -6.24 -8.00 27.74
C ASP A 332 -7.54 -7.28 27.32
N ARG A 333 -8.70 -7.89 27.57
CA ARG A 333 -10.00 -7.40 27.12
C ARG A 333 -10.50 -6.12 27.81
N PHE A 334 -10.15 -5.87 29.07
CA PHE A 334 -10.71 -4.76 29.85
C PHE A 334 -9.71 -3.66 30.22
N THR A 335 -8.40 -3.90 30.13
CA THR A 335 -7.37 -2.87 30.38
C THR A 335 -6.38 -2.69 29.24
N GLY A 336 -6.18 -3.68 28.36
CA GLY A 336 -5.16 -3.64 27.32
C GLY A 336 -3.71 -3.68 27.85
N CYS A 337 -3.51 -3.87 29.16
CA CYS A 337 -2.20 -3.83 29.80
C CYS A 337 -1.47 -5.17 29.61
N ILE A 338 -0.89 -5.39 28.43
CA ILE A 338 -0.22 -6.66 28.09
C ILE A 338 0.94 -6.96 29.05
N ASP A 339 1.69 -5.95 29.51
CA ASP A 339 2.74 -6.13 30.52
C ASP A 339 2.19 -6.78 31.80
N THR A 340 1.05 -6.30 32.32
CA THR A 340 0.37 -6.89 33.49
C THR A 340 -0.05 -8.34 33.24
N ALA A 341 -0.51 -8.65 32.02
CA ALA A 341 -0.84 -10.03 31.64
C ALA A 341 0.41 -10.93 31.57
N ILE A 342 1.54 -10.40 31.08
CA ILE A 342 2.84 -11.08 31.04
C ILE A 342 3.35 -11.37 32.46
N GLU A 343 3.36 -10.38 33.35
CA GLU A 343 3.80 -10.56 34.74
C GLU A 343 2.96 -11.61 35.49
N ILE A 344 1.63 -11.55 35.36
CA ILE A 344 0.70 -12.49 36.00
C ILE A 344 0.90 -13.92 35.48
N ILE A 345 1.08 -14.13 34.16
CA ILE A 345 1.29 -15.47 33.63
C ILE A 345 2.70 -16.01 33.91
N GLN A 346 3.72 -15.14 33.96
CA GLN A 346 5.07 -15.50 34.39
C GLN A 346 5.08 -15.93 35.87
N HIS A 347 4.32 -15.25 36.75
CA HIS A 347 4.15 -15.70 38.13
C HIS A 347 3.53 -17.10 38.21
N GLY A 348 2.48 -17.38 37.43
CA GLY A 348 1.86 -18.70 37.35
C GLY A 348 2.83 -19.79 36.90
N ALA A 349 3.58 -19.54 35.81
CA ALA A 349 4.58 -20.46 35.28
C ALA A 349 5.73 -20.70 36.27
N ALA A 350 6.28 -19.64 36.88
CA ALA A 350 7.32 -19.72 37.90
C ALA A 350 6.85 -20.42 39.19
N SER A 351 5.55 -20.33 39.51
CA SER A 351 4.91 -21.10 40.59
C SER A 351 4.71 -22.57 40.26
N GLY A 352 4.96 -23.01 39.03
CA GLY A 352 4.82 -24.40 38.58
C GLY A 352 3.42 -24.78 38.09
N VAL A 353 2.60 -23.81 37.67
CA VAL A 353 1.28 -24.07 37.07
C VAL A 353 1.44 -24.50 35.59
N PRO A 354 1.00 -25.71 35.20
CA PRO A 354 1.25 -26.25 33.86
C PRO A 354 0.32 -25.66 32.79
N GLY A 355 0.79 -25.61 31.55
CA GLY A 355 -0.01 -25.25 30.38
C GLY A 355 -0.11 -23.75 30.09
N LEU A 356 0.56 -22.92 30.88
CA LEU A 356 0.62 -21.46 30.71
C LEU A 356 1.69 -21.02 29.69
N GLU A 357 2.61 -21.91 29.31
CA GLU A 357 3.82 -21.59 28.55
C GLU A 357 3.51 -21.07 27.14
N LEU A 358 2.52 -21.65 26.46
CA LEU A 358 2.11 -21.22 25.11
C LEU A 358 1.54 -19.80 25.14
N LEU A 359 0.71 -19.47 26.15
CA LEU A 359 0.14 -18.13 26.25
C LEU A 359 1.17 -17.10 26.71
N ALA A 360 2.15 -17.49 27.54
CA ALA A 360 3.28 -16.62 27.89
C ALA A 360 4.19 -16.33 26.67
N GLU A 361 4.47 -17.35 25.85
CA GLU A 361 5.13 -17.19 24.54
C GLU A 361 4.33 -16.23 23.64
N ASP A 362 3.00 -16.41 23.51
CA ASP A 362 2.16 -15.61 22.61
C ASP A 362 1.99 -14.15 23.06
N LEU A 363 1.81 -13.88 24.36
CA LEU A 363 1.79 -12.52 24.91
C LEU A 363 3.13 -11.80 24.70
N SER A 364 4.26 -12.50 24.87
CA SER A 364 5.59 -11.92 24.67
C SER A 364 5.85 -11.53 23.21
N LEU A 365 5.22 -12.24 22.26
CA LEU A 365 5.28 -11.92 20.83
C LEU A 365 4.30 -10.79 20.45
N LEU A 366 3.10 -10.77 21.03
CA LEU A 366 2.12 -9.69 20.85
C LEU A 366 2.62 -8.35 21.43
N ALA A 367 3.30 -8.35 22.58
CA ALA A 367 3.96 -7.15 23.11
C ALA A 367 5.00 -6.58 22.14
N LYS A 368 5.74 -7.43 21.42
CA LYS A 368 6.63 -6.97 20.33
C LYS A 368 5.88 -6.38 19.13
N LEU A 369 4.62 -6.77 18.89
CA LEU A 369 3.82 -6.14 17.84
C LEU A 369 3.28 -4.77 18.28
N LEU A 370 2.92 -4.61 19.56
CA LEU A 370 2.41 -3.33 20.09
C LEU A 370 3.51 -2.28 20.35
N TYR A 371 4.69 -2.69 20.84
CA TYR A 371 5.71 -1.75 21.35
C TYR A 371 6.97 -1.66 20.47
N ASP A 372 7.35 -2.75 19.79
CA ASP A 372 8.62 -2.84 19.04
C ASP A 372 8.45 -2.66 17.51
N ALA A 373 7.23 -2.78 16.97
CA ALA A 373 6.96 -2.72 15.54
C ALA A 373 7.00 -1.28 14.98
N PRO A 374 7.37 -1.08 13.70
CA PRO A 374 7.44 0.25 13.07
C PRO A 374 6.07 0.86 12.73
N TYR A 375 4.96 0.20 13.09
CA TYR A 375 3.60 0.72 12.88
C TYR A 375 3.17 1.62 14.04
N SER A 376 2.42 2.69 13.76
CA SER A 376 1.90 3.56 14.83
C SER A 376 0.61 2.99 15.39
N SER A 377 0.58 2.74 16.71
CA SER A 377 -0.59 2.23 17.44
C SER A 377 -1.84 3.12 17.38
N ALA A 378 -1.74 4.34 16.84
CA ALA A 378 -2.85 5.29 16.73
C ALA A 378 -3.99 4.88 15.76
N GLU A 379 -3.80 3.81 14.98
CA GLU A 379 -4.78 3.35 13.98
C GLU A 379 -5.42 1.98 14.30
N TYR A 380 -4.79 1.12 15.12
CA TYR A 380 -5.31 -0.23 15.38
C TYR A 380 -4.81 -0.87 16.69
N ASP A 381 -5.73 -1.12 17.63
CA ASP A 381 -5.48 -1.81 18.89
C ASP A 381 -5.54 -3.35 18.71
N TRP A 382 -4.39 -4.03 18.71
CA TRP A 382 -4.35 -5.49 18.66
C TRP A 382 -4.70 -6.11 20.02
N THR A 383 -5.61 -7.09 20.03
CA THR A 383 -5.98 -7.89 21.20
C THR A 383 -5.43 -9.31 21.12
N LEU A 384 -5.32 -9.99 22.27
CA LEU A 384 -4.96 -11.41 22.33
C LEU A 384 -5.95 -12.31 21.58
N GLU A 385 -7.26 -12.00 21.66
CA GLU A 385 -8.31 -12.75 20.95
C GLU A 385 -8.08 -12.64 19.43
N GLU A 386 -7.82 -11.43 18.90
CA GLU A 386 -7.52 -11.25 17.49
C GLU A 386 -6.19 -11.89 17.08
N TRP A 387 -5.11 -11.70 17.83
CA TRP A 387 -3.81 -12.33 17.60
C TRP A 387 -3.94 -13.85 17.44
N SER A 388 -4.72 -14.49 18.33
CA SER A 388 -4.98 -15.93 18.27
C SER A 388 -5.81 -16.40 17.06
N SER A 389 -6.51 -15.47 16.38
CA SER A 389 -7.36 -15.75 15.22
C SER A 389 -6.65 -15.63 13.87
N LYS A 390 -5.53 -14.90 13.80
CA LYS A 390 -4.80 -14.64 12.55
C LYS A 390 -3.97 -15.85 12.09
N SER A 391 -3.75 -15.92 10.78
CA SER A 391 -2.71 -16.79 10.22
C SER A 391 -1.30 -16.22 10.48
N PRO A 392 -0.25 -17.07 10.49
CA PRO A 392 1.13 -16.61 10.62
C PRO A 392 1.54 -15.59 9.57
N ASP A 393 1.06 -15.73 8.33
CA ASP A 393 1.41 -14.84 7.23
C ASP A 393 0.72 -13.46 7.34
N GLU A 394 -0.39 -13.35 8.08
CA GLU A 394 -0.99 -12.06 8.47
C GLU A 394 -0.20 -11.39 9.60
N ILE A 395 0.28 -12.16 10.59
CA ILE A 395 1.12 -11.63 11.68
C ILE A 395 2.48 -11.16 11.15
N VAL A 396 3.10 -11.89 10.21
CA VAL A 396 4.32 -11.44 9.52
C VAL A 396 4.08 -10.16 8.71
N LYS A 397 2.89 -9.99 8.10
CA LYS A 397 2.52 -8.72 7.45
C LYS A 397 2.32 -7.60 8.47
N ALA A 398 1.71 -7.87 9.63
CA ALA A 398 1.50 -6.88 10.69
C ALA A 398 2.83 -6.34 11.24
N TYR A 399 3.78 -7.23 11.58
CA TYR A 399 5.12 -6.82 12.04
C TYR A 399 5.89 -5.95 11.02
N LEU A 400 5.62 -6.10 9.72
CA LEU A 400 6.31 -5.39 8.64
C LEU A 400 5.47 -4.28 8.00
N ALA A 401 4.29 -3.97 8.54
CA ALA A 401 3.34 -3.02 7.93
C ALA A 401 3.87 -1.58 7.87
N GLY A 402 4.66 -1.17 8.87
CA GLY A 402 5.36 0.13 8.90
C GLY A 402 6.80 0.09 8.38
N SER A 403 7.31 -1.06 7.92
CA SER A 403 8.72 -1.20 7.55
C SER A 403 9.07 -0.38 6.31
N SER A 404 10.21 0.31 6.39
CA SER A 404 10.83 1.00 5.26
C SER A 404 11.90 0.12 4.60
N PRO A 405 12.31 0.37 3.34
CA PRO A 405 13.41 -0.35 2.71
C PRO A 405 14.75 -0.33 3.48
N SER A 406 14.96 0.65 4.38
CA SER A 406 16.16 0.74 5.23
C SER A 406 16.00 0.10 6.61
N SER A 407 14.77 -0.10 7.11
CA SER A 407 14.50 -0.78 8.38
C SER A 407 14.19 -2.28 8.19
N LEU A 408 13.54 -2.66 7.09
CA LEU A 408 12.98 -3.99 6.82
C LEU A 408 13.86 -5.16 7.29
N ILE A 409 15.15 -5.15 7.00
CA ILE A 409 16.06 -6.24 7.35
C ILE A 409 16.30 -6.33 8.86
N LYS A 410 16.35 -5.19 9.56
CA LYS A 410 16.41 -5.15 11.03
C LYS A 410 15.09 -5.62 11.63
N ASP A 411 13.97 -5.18 11.06
CA ASP A 411 12.61 -5.53 11.50
C ASP A 411 12.37 -7.04 11.36
N ILE A 412 12.81 -7.64 10.25
CA ILE A 412 12.80 -9.09 10.02
C ILE A 412 13.63 -9.82 11.10
N HIS A 413 14.83 -9.36 11.43
CA HIS A 413 15.68 -10.02 12.43
C HIS A 413 15.19 -9.82 13.88
N ARG A 414 14.60 -8.66 14.22
CA ARG A 414 14.11 -8.32 15.58
C ARG A 414 12.75 -8.94 15.90
N LEU A 415 11.86 -9.02 14.91
CA LEU A 415 10.44 -9.34 15.08
C LEU A 415 10.07 -10.68 14.42
N VAL A 416 10.29 -10.78 13.11
CA VAL A 416 9.77 -11.90 12.29
C VAL A 416 10.52 -13.20 12.54
N LEU A 417 11.86 -13.19 12.59
CA LEU A 417 12.64 -14.41 12.83
C LEU A 417 12.41 -15.01 14.23
N PRO A 418 12.34 -14.24 15.33
CA PRO A 418 11.93 -14.76 16.63
C PRO A 418 10.51 -15.35 16.64
N TYR A 419 9.54 -14.67 16.01
CA TYR A 419 8.17 -15.17 15.89
C TYR A 419 8.10 -16.50 15.13
N LEU A 420 8.68 -16.57 13.93
CA LEU A 420 8.68 -17.78 13.12
C LEU A 420 9.50 -18.91 13.76
N GLY A 421 10.57 -18.59 14.49
CA GLY A 421 11.35 -19.56 15.28
C GLY A 421 10.56 -20.19 16.44
N VAL A 422 9.70 -19.41 17.12
CA VAL A 422 8.77 -19.96 18.12
C VAL A 422 7.76 -20.89 17.45
N LEU A 423 7.16 -20.50 16.30
CA LEU A 423 6.23 -21.38 15.56
C LEU A 423 6.90 -22.67 15.05
N GLU A 424 8.13 -22.58 14.54
CA GLU A 424 8.94 -23.73 14.13
C GLU A 424 9.18 -24.67 15.32
N SER A 425 9.57 -24.13 16.48
CA SER A 425 9.76 -24.91 17.71
C SER A 425 8.46 -25.57 18.19
N ARG A 426 7.31 -24.89 18.09
CA ARG A 426 5.97 -25.45 18.40
C ARG A 426 5.64 -26.62 17.47
N ARG A 427 5.85 -26.46 16.16
CA ARG A 427 5.64 -27.53 15.15
C ARG A 427 6.57 -28.71 15.35
N ALA A 428 7.84 -28.47 15.70
CA ALA A 428 8.81 -29.52 16.02
C ALA A 428 8.45 -30.26 17.32
N ARG A 429 8.07 -29.55 18.40
CA ARG A 429 7.55 -30.15 19.65
C ARG A 429 6.30 -31.01 19.38
N ALA A 430 5.43 -30.58 18.48
CA ALA A 430 4.23 -31.31 18.05
C ALA A 430 4.50 -32.43 17.01
N SER A 431 5.75 -32.70 16.64
CA SER A 431 6.14 -33.69 15.61
C SER A 431 5.47 -33.49 14.24
N VAL A 432 5.17 -32.25 13.86
CA VAL A 432 4.55 -31.91 12.55
C VAL A 432 5.61 -31.99 11.45
N PRO A 433 5.41 -32.80 10.37
CA PRO A 433 6.33 -32.84 9.24
C PRO A 433 6.50 -31.47 8.59
N GLY A 434 7.75 -31.11 8.24
CA GLY A 434 8.05 -29.82 7.63
C GLY A 434 8.12 -28.63 8.60
N ALA A 435 8.23 -28.87 9.91
CA ALA A 435 8.46 -27.79 10.89
C ALA A 435 9.61 -26.85 10.45
N GLU A 436 10.72 -27.42 10.01
CA GLU A 436 11.95 -26.75 9.53
C GLU A 436 11.79 -25.93 8.23
N SER A 437 10.66 -26.00 7.52
CA SER A 437 10.35 -25.09 6.41
C SER A 437 9.53 -23.86 6.83
N THR A 438 9.11 -23.75 8.11
CA THR A 438 8.27 -22.64 8.60
C THR A 438 8.84 -21.26 8.29
N ILE A 439 10.12 -21.01 8.62
CA ILE A 439 10.78 -19.72 8.34
C ILE A 439 10.83 -19.42 6.82
N PRO A 440 11.43 -20.26 5.95
CA PRO A 440 11.52 -19.96 4.53
C PRO A 440 10.15 -19.94 3.83
N ASP A 441 9.16 -20.71 4.29
CA ASP A 441 7.83 -20.73 3.70
C ASP A 441 7.06 -19.44 3.96
N SER A 442 6.99 -18.94 5.19
CA SER A 442 6.32 -17.66 5.50
C SER A 442 7.08 -16.44 4.96
N LEU A 443 8.43 -16.43 4.98
CA LEU A 443 9.20 -15.35 4.34
C LEU A 443 9.01 -15.33 2.82
N ARG A 444 8.90 -16.50 2.17
CA ARG A 444 8.53 -16.60 0.75
C ARG A 444 7.12 -16.08 0.51
N THR A 445 6.12 -16.50 1.29
CA THR A 445 4.73 -16.04 1.14
C THR A 445 4.61 -14.53 1.32
N TRP A 446 5.37 -13.94 2.25
CA TRP A 446 5.49 -12.49 2.37
C TRP A 446 6.13 -11.87 1.12
N ALA A 447 7.28 -12.37 0.66
CA ALA A 447 7.99 -11.83 -0.51
C ALA A 447 7.14 -11.87 -1.80
N LEU A 448 6.43 -12.98 -2.05
CA LEU A 448 5.50 -13.12 -3.17
C LEU A 448 4.28 -12.18 -3.07
N SER A 449 3.98 -11.63 -1.89
CA SER A 449 2.96 -10.57 -1.73
C SER A 449 3.47 -9.15 -2.00
N GLN A 450 4.79 -8.97 -2.16
CA GLN A 450 5.43 -7.69 -2.48
C GLN A 450 5.64 -7.46 -4.00
N SER A 451 5.02 -8.27 -4.87
CA SER A 451 5.14 -8.11 -6.33
C SER A 451 4.63 -6.77 -6.88
N ASN A 452 3.83 -6.04 -6.10
CA ASN A 452 3.37 -4.67 -6.40
C ASN A 452 4.02 -3.59 -5.50
N HIS A 453 5.04 -3.93 -4.70
CA HIS A 453 5.79 -3.00 -3.86
C HIS A 453 7.31 -3.28 -3.92
N LEU A 454 7.87 -3.09 -5.13
CA LEU A 454 9.24 -3.49 -5.45
C LEU A 454 10.33 -2.94 -4.50
N PRO A 455 10.28 -1.72 -3.95
CA PRO A 455 11.32 -1.22 -3.05
C PRO A 455 11.54 -2.03 -1.76
N LEU A 456 10.52 -2.74 -1.26
CA LEU A 456 10.67 -3.65 -0.10
C LEU A 456 11.23 -5.00 -0.53
N LEU A 457 10.84 -5.48 -1.71
CA LEU A 457 11.41 -6.69 -2.30
C LEU A 457 12.89 -6.48 -2.70
N GLU A 458 13.26 -5.28 -3.15
CA GLU A 458 14.65 -4.87 -3.42
C GLU A 458 15.50 -5.00 -2.15
N ALA A 459 15.05 -4.44 -1.03
CA ALA A 459 15.75 -4.55 0.25
C ALA A 459 15.93 -6.01 0.68
N LEU A 460 14.88 -6.84 0.59
CA LEU A 460 14.95 -8.27 0.93
C LEU A 460 15.94 -9.04 0.03
N ILE A 461 15.94 -8.76 -1.28
CA ILE A 461 16.81 -9.44 -2.25
C ILE A 461 18.27 -8.98 -2.09
N LYS A 462 18.53 -7.69 -1.82
CA LYS A 462 19.87 -7.16 -1.54
C LYS A 462 20.50 -7.66 -0.24
N ALA A 463 19.67 -8.04 0.75
CA ALA A 463 20.12 -8.77 1.93
C ALA A 463 20.28 -10.28 1.70
N SER A 464 19.81 -10.80 0.57
CA SER A 464 19.78 -12.23 0.25
C SER A 464 20.75 -12.75 -0.84
N PRO A 465 21.75 -12.03 -1.40
CA PRO A 465 22.60 -12.59 -2.45
C PRO A 465 23.54 -13.70 -1.92
N PRO A 466 24.08 -14.58 -2.78
CA PRO A 466 24.96 -15.69 -2.38
C PRO A 466 26.30 -15.25 -1.77
N THR A 467 26.63 -13.96 -1.82
CA THR A 467 27.84 -13.36 -1.24
C THR A 467 27.71 -13.01 0.25
N MET A 468 26.49 -13.00 0.81
CA MET A 468 26.24 -12.72 2.24
C MET A 468 26.39 -13.97 3.11
N LYS A 469 26.70 -13.77 4.40
CA LYS A 469 26.86 -14.88 5.35
C LYS A 469 25.51 -15.56 5.62
N LEU A 470 25.49 -16.89 5.66
CA LEU A 470 24.28 -17.70 5.88
C LEU A 470 23.43 -17.33 7.12
N PRO A 471 23.98 -16.86 8.27
CA PRO A 471 23.16 -16.41 9.41
C PRO A 471 22.48 -15.06 9.20
N GLU A 472 23.10 -14.17 8.41
CA GLU A 472 22.64 -12.79 8.13
C GLU A 472 21.66 -12.73 6.94
N ARG A 473 21.47 -13.87 6.26
CA ARG A 473 20.78 -14.00 4.97
C ARG A 473 19.32 -14.45 5.16
N PRO A 474 18.30 -13.61 4.85
CA PRO A 474 16.90 -13.98 5.00
C PRO A 474 16.47 -15.16 4.11
N ILE A 475 16.70 -15.07 2.79
CA ILE A 475 16.39 -16.15 1.84
C ILE A 475 17.63 -17.02 1.66
N LYS A 476 17.73 -18.13 2.41
CA LYS A 476 18.92 -18.98 2.47
C LYS A 476 19.20 -19.78 1.18
N SER A 477 18.17 -20.10 0.37
CA SER A 477 18.30 -20.89 -0.86
C SER A 477 18.50 -19.99 -2.08
N ASN A 478 19.54 -20.29 -2.87
CA ASN A 478 19.82 -19.62 -4.14
C ASN A 478 18.70 -19.85 -5.17
N GLU A 479 18.18 -21.07 -5.24
CA GLU A 479 17.12 -21.42 -6.19
C GLU A 479 15.82 -20.70 -5.86
N ASP A 480 15.44 -20.66 -4.58
CA ASP A 480 14.21 -19.99 -4.15
C ASP A 480 14.32 -18.47 -4.29
N LEU A 481 15.51 -17.88 -4.10
CA LEU A 481 15.76 -16.46 -4.39
C LEU A 481 15.47 -16.13 -5.87
N ALA A 482 16.00 -16.93 -6.79
CA ALA A 482 15.76 -16.77 -8.23
C ALA A 482 14.28 -17.01 -8.59
N ARG A 483 13.65 -18.06 -8.04
CA ARG A 483 12.21 -18.34 -8.23
C ARG A 483 11.33 -17.21 -7.69
N ILE A 484 11.68 -16.59 -6.56
CA ILE A 484 10.98 -15.41 -6.01
C ILE A 484 11.14 -14.19 -6.93
N LEU A 485 12.38 -13.87 -7.37
CA LEU A 485 12.63 -12.74 -8.27
C LEU A 485 11.79 -12.88 -9.55
N VAL A 486 11.95 -14.00 -10.25
CA VAL A 486 11.25 -14.29 -11.52
C VAL A 486 9.74 -14.18 -11.31
N ALA A 487 9.18 -14.85 -10.29
CA ALA A 487 7.74 -14.81 -10.04
C ALA A 487 7.23 -13.38 -9.79
N CYS A 488 7.90 -12.60 -8.94
CA CYS A 488 7.47 -11.25 -8.61
C CYS A 488 7.65 -10.26 -9.76
N LEU A 489 8.77 -10.30 -10.48
CA LEU A 489 9.04 -9.36 -11.57
C LEU A 489 8.06 -9.55 -12.74
N TYR A 490 7.82 -10.79 -13.18
CA TYR A 490 6.88 -11.04 -14.28
C TYR A 490 5.42 -10.75 -13.89
N THR A 491 5.01 -10.94 -12.63
CA THR A 491 3.63 -10.64 -12.18
C THR A 491 3.40 -9.21 -11.71
N SER A 492 4.46 -8.41 -11.57
CA SER A 492 4.36 -7.01 -11.15
C SER A 492 3.46 -6.17 -12.08
N SER A 493 2.69 -5.25 -11.50
CA SER A 493 1.85 -4.32 -12.26
C SER A 493 2.59 -3.05 -12.73
N SER A 494 3.81 -2.83 -12.24
CA SER A 494 4.67 -1.67 -12.51
C SER A 494 5.10 -1.57 -13.98
N LEU A 495 5.48 -0.36 -14.39
CA LEU A 495 5.91 -0.03 -15.76
C LEU A 495 7.24 0.73 -15.80
N ASP A 496 7.56 1.48 -14.74
CA ASP A 496 8.60 2.51 -14.77
C ASP A 496 9.77 2.22 -13.80
N GLU A 497 9.63 1.23 -12.91
CA GLU A 497 10.63 0.90 -11.86
C GLU A 497 11.77 -0.02 -12.36
N TRP A 498 12.16 0.08 -13.63
CA TRP A 498 13.18 -0.80 -14.23
C TRP A 498 14.55 -0.72 -13.52
N GLU A 499 14.96 0.46 -13.03
CA GLU A 499 16.16 0.60 -12.18
C GLU A 499 16.07 -0.23 -10.88
N CYS A 500 14.88 -0.44 -10.33
CA CYS A 500 14.65 -1.33 -9.19
C CYS A 500 14.84 -2.79 -9.60
N MET A 501 14.17 -3.20 -10.69
CA MET A 501 14.24 -4.57 -11.21
C MET A 501 15.67 -4.99 -11.60
N GLY A 502 16.44 -4.11 -12.26
CA GLY A 502 17.84 -4.36 -12.60
C GLY A 502 18.72 -4.54 -11.36
N ARG A 503 18.63 -3.63 -10.39
CA ARG A 503 19.37 -3.72 -9.10
C ARG A 503 18.95 -4.91 -8.23
N MET A 504 17.80 -5.53 -8.52
CA MET A 504 17.37 -6.81 -7.93
C MET A 504 17.97 -8.01 -8.70
N PHE A 505 18.04 -7.93 -10.03
CA PHE A 505 18.65 -8.94 -10.89
C PHE A 505 20.18 -9.06 -10.68
N GLU A 506 20.88 -7.94 -10.45
CA GLU A 506 22.30 -7.89 -10.03
C GLU A 506 22.63 -8.77 -8.81
N CYS A 507 21.64 -9.09 -7.96
CA CYS A 507 21.79 -9.90 -6.75
C CYS A 507 21.63 -11.42 -6.99
N MET A 508 21.37 -11.85 -8.23
CA MET A 508 21.07 -13.24 -8.54
C MET A 508 22.28 -14.19 -8.48
N PRO A 509 22.06 -15.47 -8.17
CA PRO A 509 23.11 -16.47 -8.14
C PRO A 509 23.45 -16.95 -9.56
N ALA A 510 24.73 -16.96 -9.91
CA ALA A 510 25.21 -17.74 -11.04
C ALA A 510 25.04 -19.23 -10.74
N PHE A 511 24.26 -19.94 -11.55
CA PHE A 511 24.16 -21.40 -11.52
C PHE A 511 25.31 -22.01 -12.34
N PRO A 512 25.92 -23.13 -11.91
CA PRO A 512 27.06 -23.70 -12.63
C PRO A 512 26.63 -24.47 -13.90
N ASP A 513 27.24 -24.15 -15.04
CA ASP A 513 26.95 -24.66 -16.41
C ASP A 513 27.04 -26.20 -16.60
N ASN A 514 27.33 -26.96 -15.54
CA ASN A 514 27.76 -28.36 -15.61
C ASN A 514 26.60 -29.38 -15.62
N ILE A 515 25.35 -28.94 -15.83
CA ILE A 515 24.21 -29.83 -16.08
C ILE A 515 23.65 -29.49 -17.48
N PRO A 516 24.11 -30.16 -18.55
CA PRO A 516 23.42 -30.05 -19.83
C PRO A 516 22.02 -30.65 -19.68
N SER A 517 20.98 -29.84 -19.88
CA SER A 517 19.63 -30.38 -20.10
C SER A 517 19.68 -31.25 -21.36
N SER A 518 19.13 -32.47 -21.29
CA SER A 518 19.12 -33.41 -22.42
C SER A 518 18.28 -32.93 -23.62
N ASP A 519 17.47 -31.90 -23.38
CA ASP A 519 16.45 -31.40 -24.27
C ASP A 519 16.71 -29.91 -24.53
N GLU A 520 16.42 -29.45 -25.75
CA GLU A 520 16.37 -28.03 -26.09
C GLU A 520 15.24 -27.36 -25.29
N PHE A 521 15.59 -26.48 -24.36
CA PHE A 521 14.63 -25.74 -23.53
C PHE A 521 14.54 -24.29 -23.99
N ASN A 522 13.39 -23.90 -24.53
CA ASN A 522 13.08 -22.49 -24.82
C ASN A 522 12.35 -21.88 -23.61
N SER A 523 13.04 -21.00 -22.88
CA SER A 523 12.47 -20.30 -21.72
C SER A 523 11.30 -19.39 -22.09
N ALA A 524 11.33 -18.75 -23.27
CA ALA A 524 10.24 -17.89 -23.74
C ALA A 524 8.96 -18.68 -24.05
N ASP A 525 9.05 -19.85 -24.71
CA ASP A 525 7.90 -20.73 -24.95
C ASP A 525 7.30 -21.25 -23.63
N TYR A 526 8.15 -21.62 -22.67
CA TYR A 526 7.72 -22.08 -21.35
C TYR A 526 6.98 -20.98 -20.59
N LEU A 527 7.55 -19.77 -20.52
CA LEU A 527 6.92 -18.61 -19.87
C LEU A 527 5.62 -18.21 -20.59
N HIS A 528 5.58 -18.23 -21.92
CA HIS A 528 4.36 -17.96 -22.69
C HIS A 528 3.26 -18.98 -22.37
N GLY A 529 3.58 -20.28 -22.30
CA GLY A 529 2.64 -21.32 -21.90
C GLY A 529 2.12 -21.12 -20.47
N LEU A 530 3.00 -20.78 -19.53
CA LEU A 530 2.68 -20.53 -18.12
C LEU A 530 1.76 -19.32 -17.94
N PHE A 531 2.08 -18.19 -18.57
CA PHE A 531 1.28 -16.96 -18.47
C PHE A 531 -0.04 -17.09 -19.24
N THR A 532 -0.06 -17.74 -20.42
CA THR A 532 -1.29 -18.02 -21.17
C THR A 532 -2.27 -18.84 -20.33
N SER A 533 -1.77 -19.86 -19.64
CA SER A 533 -2.56 -20.70 -18.73
C SER A 533 -3.06 -19.96 -17.48
N SER A 534 -2.49 -18.79 -17.18
CA SER A 534 -2.77 -17.95 -16.01
C SER A 534 -3.58 -16.70 -16.36
N THR A 535 -4.13 -16.61 -17.58
CA THR A 535 -4.78 -15.38 -18.09
C THR A 535 -6.08 -15.02 -17.36
N GLY A 536 -6.06 -13.88 -16.67
CA GLY A 536 -7.21 -13.30 -15.97
C GLY A 536 -6.77 -12.21 -15.00
N SER A 537 -7.72 -11.63 -14.25
CA SER A 537 -7.41 -10.61 -13.23
C SER A 537 -6.51 -11.15 -12.10
N THR A 538 -6.40 -12.48 -11.97
CA THR A 538 -5.60 -13.18 -10.97
C THR A 538 -4.09 -13.08 -11.22
N MET A 539 -3.64 -12.82 -12.45
CA MET A 539 -2.19 -12.83 -12.77
C MET A 539 -1.39 -11.78 -11.97
N TRP A 540 -1.98 -10.62 -11.70
CA TRP A 540 -1.38 -9.52 -10.93
C TRP A 540 -1.67 -9.58 -9.42
N SER A 541 -2.13 -10.72 -8.91
CA SER A 541 -2.41 -10.97 -7.49
C SER A 541 -1.39 -11.91 -6.85
N LEU A 542 -1.47 -12.07 -5.53
CA LEU A 542 -0.70 -13.07 -4.78
C LEU A 542 -0.96 -14.51 -5.29
N GLU A 543 -2.16 -14.82 -5.77
CA GLU A 543 -2.50 -16.12 -6.36
C GLU A 543 -1.77 -16.33 -7.69
N GLY A 544 -1.73 -15.32 -8.58
CA GLY A 544 -0.94 -15.38 -9.80
C GLY A 544 0.56 -15.52 -9.52
N THR A 545 1.07 -14.71 -8.59
CA THR A 545 2.49 -14.73 -8.18
C THR A 545 2.90 -16.09 -7.60
N THR A 546 2.05 -16.71 -6.77
CA THR A 546 2.31 -18.04 -6.19
C THR A 546 2.12 -19.18 -7.21
N LEU A 547 1.20 -19.07 -8.18
CA LEU A 547 1.09 -20.04 -9.29
C LEU A 547 2.37 -20.06 -10.14
N VAL A 548 2.89 -18.88 -10.51
CA VAL A 548 4.16 -18.77 -11.25
C VAL A 548 5.32 -19.36 -10.43
N TYR A 549 5.43 -19.01 -9.14
CA TYR A 549 6.44 -19.61 -8.25
C TYR A 549 6.36 -21.15 -8.21
N ASN A 550 5.15 -21.71 -8.06
CA ASN A 550 4.95 -23.15 -7.95
C ASN A 550 5.27 -23.91 -9.26
N ALA A 551 5.12 -23.28 -10.42
CA ALA A 551 5.59 -23.82 -11.69
C ALA A 551 7.12 -23.83 -11.78
N LEU A 552 7.78 -22.71 -11.42
CA LEU A 552 9.25 -22.58 -11.39
C LEU A 552 9.92 -23.51 -10.37
N ARG A 553 9.19 -23.96 -9.34
CA ARG A 553 9.66 -24.98 -8.38
C ARG A 553 9.86 -26.36 -9.01
N GLN A 554 9.24 -26.65 -10.16
CA GLN A 554 9.41 -27.93 -10.88
C GLN A 554 10.61 -27.93 -11.84
N LEU A 555 11.36 -26.82 -11.91
CA LEU A 555 12.50 -26.65 -12.81
C LEU A 555 13.83 -26.97 -12.11
N ASP A 556 14.69 -27.63 -12.87
CA ASP A 556 16.10 -27.82 -12.58
C ASP A 556 16.92 -26.53 -12.76
N ASN A 557 18.13 -26.51 -12.22
CA ASN A 557 18.97 -25.30 -12.18
C ASN A 557 19.50 -24.87 -13.55
N GLY A 558 19.55 -25.76 -14.55
CA GLY A 558 19.88 -25.39 -15.94
C GLY A 558 18.75 -24.60 -16.59
N ARG A 559 17.52 -25.12 -16.50
CA ARG A 559 16.31 -24.41 -16.97
C ARG A 559 16.04 -23.11 -16.20
N LEU A 560 16.35 -23.07 -14.91
CA LEU A 560 16.23 -21.85 -14.10
C LEU A 560 17.25 -20.78 -14.53
N SER A 561 18.48 -21.16 -14.90
CA SER A 561 19.45 -20.23 -15.50
C SER A 561 18.93 -19.64 -16.81
N SER A 562 18.44 -20.49 -17.73
CA SER A 562 17.86 -20.07 -19.01
C SER A 562 16.65 -19.12 -18.89
N ILE A 563 15.94 -19.15 -17.75
CA ILE A 563 14.88 -18.17 -17.42
C ILE A 563 15.44 -16.86 -16.86
N LEU A 564 16.58 -16.88 -16.15
CA LEU A 564 17.28 -15.67 -15.74
C LEU A 564 17.96 -14.98 -16.93
N ASP A 565 18.57 -15.74 -17.84
CA ASP A 565 19.18 -15.21 -19.07
C ASP A 565 18.12 -14.48 -19.91
N GLY A 566 16.97 -15.12 -20.15
CA GLY A 566 15.83 -14.48 -20.83
C GLY A 566 15.17 -13.35 -20.02
N LEU A 567 15.33 -13.31 -18.70
CA LEU A 567 14.86 -12.18 -17.88
C LEU A 567 15.76 -10.95 -18.08
N ASP A 568 17.07 -11.10 -18.31
CA ASP A 568 17.97 -9.99 -18.63
C ASP A 568 17.64 -9.38 -20.02
N ASP A 569 17.41 -10.23 -21.02
CA ASP A 569 16.92 -9.80 -22.34
C ASP A 569 15.57 -9.07 -22.24
N HIS A 570 14.63 -9.54 -21.41
CA HIS A 570 13.36 -8.86 -21.17
C HIS A 570 13.49 -7.56 -20.35
N LEU A 571 14.39 -7.49 -19.36
CA LEU A 571 14.63 -6.29 -18.54
C LEU A 571 15.24 -5.17 -19.38
N THR A 572 16.33 -5.46 -20.10
CA THR A 572 16.97 -4.50 -21.00
C THR A 572 16.05 -4.10 -22.16
N THR A 573 15.21 -5.03 -22.66
CA THR A 573 14.10 -4.71 -23.58
C THR A 573 13.11 -3.72 -22.97
N ALA A 574 12.67 -3.93 -21.73
CA ALA A 574 11.70 -3.06 -21.06
C ALA A 574 12.28 -1.65 -20.79
N GLU A 575 13.55 -1.54 -20.40
CA GLU A 575 14.26 -0.27 -20.25
C GLU A 575 14.32 0.51 -21.57
N VAL A 576 14.75 -0.13 -22.67
CA VAL A 576 14.79 0.50 -24.00
C VAL A 576 13.40 0.95 -24.45
N LEU A 577 12.37 0.15 -24.21
CA LEU A 577 10.98 0.50 -24.52
C LEU A 577 10.45 1.67 -23.67
N ALA A 578 10.78 1.72 -22.38
CA ALA A 578 10.42 2.83 -21.50
C ALA A 578 11.13 4.13 -21.93
N ARG A 579 12.43 4.08 -22.24
CA ARG A 579 13.24 5.19 -22.75
C ARG A 579 12.63 5.83 -24.01
N TRP A 580 12.01 5.04 -24.88
CA TRP A 580 11.32 5.51 -26.09
C TRP A 580 9.81 5.71 -25.92
N ASN A 581 9.31 5.88 -24.69
CA ASN A 581 7.91 6.18 -24.36
C ASN A 581 6.90 5.10 -24.80
N VAL A 582 7.32 3.83 -24.80
CA VAL A 582 6.45 2.67 -25.00
C VAL A 582 6.63 1.63 -23.87
N PRO A 583 6.55 2.02 -22.58
CA PRO A 583 6.79 1.10 -21.47
C PRO A 583 5.83 -0.10 -21.50
N ALA A 584 6.36 -1.28 -21.16
CA ALA A 584 5.65 -2.55 -21.20
C ALA A 584 6.05 -3.43 -20.01
N ARG A 585 5.10 -4.18 -19.47
CA ARG A 585 5.36 -5.14 -18.38
C ARG A 585 6.15 -6.34 -18.90
N LEU A 586 6.98 -6.94 -18.06
CA LEU A 586 7.78 -8.12 -18.43
C LEU A 586 6.91 -9.29 -18.93
N ALA A 587 5.79 -9.61 -18.26
CA ALA A 587 4.85 -10.62 -18.76
C ALA A 587 4.09 -10.19 -20.01
N ASP A 588 3.92 -8.88 -20.27
CA ASP A 588 3.33 -8.39 -21.53
C ASP A 588 4.28 -8.58 -22.71
N LEU A 589 5.61 -8.52 -22.51
CA LEU A 589 6.59 -8.83 -23.56
C LEU A 589 6.37 -10.25 -24.09
N VAL A 590 6.33 -11.20 -23.16
CA VAL A 590 6.07 -12.61 -23.45
C VAL A 590 4.65 -12.80 -24.02
N LEU A 591 3.59 -12.34 -23.33
CA LEU A 591 2.20 -12.61 -23.73
C LEU A 591 1.75 -11.96 -25.04
N LYS A 592 2.36 -10.85 -25.47
CA LYS A 592 1.86 -10.06 -26.61
C LYS A 592 2.77 -10.15 -27.84
N PHE A 593 4.09 -10.25 -27.64
CA PHE A 593 5.07 -10.14 -28.72
C PHE A 593 5.77 -11.46 -29.05
N HIS A 594 5.95 -12.37 -28.08
CA HIS A 594 6.52 -13.70 -28.35
C HIS A 594 5.72 -14.44 -29.45
N GLY A 595 6.42 -15.00 -30.44
CA GLY A 595 5.79 -15.70 -31.57
C GLY A 595 4.90 -14.86 -32.50
N ASN A 596 4.70 -13.56 -32.22
CA ASN A 596 3.63 -12.76 -32.83
C ASN A 596 4.16 -11.60 -33.67
N LYS A 597 4.70 -11.92 -34.86
CA LYS A 597 5.28 -10.95 -35.81
C LYS A 597 4.38 -9.74 -36.12
N ILE A 598 3.05 -9.89 -36.12
CA ILE A 598 2.12 -8.76 -36.37
C ILE A 598 2.08 -7.79 -35.19
N ALA A 599 2.17 -8.29 -33.95
CA ALA A 599 2.28 -7.43 -32.77
C ALA A 599 3.66 -6.75 -32.70
N GLN A 600 4.74 -7.46 -33.04
CA GLN A 600 6.09 -6.90 -33.12
C GLN A 600 6.18 -5.77 -34.17
N GLN A 601 5.64 -5.96 -35.37
CA GLN A 601 5.59 -4.91 -36.39
C GLN A 601 4.83 -3.66 -35.92
N LYS A 602 3.75 -3.83 -35.16
CA LYS A 602 3.01 -2.70 -34.56
C LYS A 602 3.81 -2.01 -33.46
N LEU A 603 4.51 -2.76 -32.60
CA LEU A 603 5.41 -2.22 -31.58
C LEU A 603 6.53 -1.39 -32.21
N ALA A 604 7.25 -1.95 -33.18
CA ALA A 604 8.29 -1.27 -33.94
C ALA A 604 7.77 -0.01 -34.67
N THR A 605 6.56 -0.07 -35.25
CA THR A 605 5.92 1.11 -35.86
C THR A 605 5.62 2.20 -34.83
N LYS A 606 5.12 1.84 -33.64
CA LYS A 606 4.82 2.79 -32.56
C LYS A 606 6.09 3.49 -32.05
N ILE A 607 7.16 2.72 -31.84
CA ILE A 607 8.48 3.24 -31.44
C ILE A 607 9.01 4.22 -32.51
N ALA A 608 9.03 3.81 -33.78
CA ALA A 608 9.51 4.63 -34.89
C ALA A 608 8.67 5.91 -35.13
N ARG A 609 7.40 5.93 -34.72
CA ARG A 609 6.51 7.09 -34.78
C ARG A 609 6.56 7.98 -33.53
N GLN A 610 7.27 7.58 -32.47
CA GLN A 610 7.38 8.31 -31.20
C GLN A 610 6.01 8.65 -30.58
N GLU A 611 5.05 7.73 -30.65
CA GLU A 611 3.65 8.00 -30.24
C GLU A 611 3.54 8.36 -28.75
N GLY A 612 3.36 9.66 -28.48
CA GLY A 612 3.24 10.23 -27.13
C GLY A 612 4.55 10.72 -26.51
N GLY A 613 5.69 10.59 -27.20
CA GLY A 613 6.98 11.08 -26.74
C GLY A 613 7.17 12.59 -26.95
N ILE A 614 8.30 13.11 -26.47
CA ILE A 614 8.80 14.45 -26.83
C ILE A 614 9.35 14.36 -28.26
N GLU A 615 9.05 15.35 -29.11
CA GLU A 615 9.61 15.39 -30.48
C GLU A 615 11.14 15.48 -30.45
N MET A 616 11.82 14.42 -30.93
CA MET A 616 13.27 14.46 -31.15
C MET A 616 13.62 15.34 -32.36
N GLU A 617 14.73 16.07 -32.26
CA GLU A 617 15.18 17.04 -33.28
C GLU A 617 16.62 16.80 -33.77
N SER A 618 17.47 16.10 -33.02
CA SER A 618 18.87 15.83 -33.41
C SER A 618 18.99 14.60 -34.31
N GLU A 619 19.97 14.61 -35.21
CA GLU A 619 20.31 13.45 -36.05
C GLU A 619 20.82 12.28 -35.18
N GLU A 620 21.69 12.58 -34.22
CA GLU A 620 22.29 11.65 -33.25
C GLU A 620 21.21 10.89 -32.43
N GLU A 621 20.13 11.58 -32.04
CA GLU A 621 19.02 10.99 -31.27
C GLU A 621 18.30 9.90 -32.07
N TRP A 622 18.10 10.11 -33.37
CA TRP A 622 17.43 9.15 -34.25
C TRP A 622 18.37 8.03 -34.73
N GLU A 623 19.68 8.25 -34.81
CA GLU A 623 20.66 7.18 -35.02
C GLU A 623 20.65 6.20 -33.83
N VAL A 624 20.70 6.72 -32.59
CA VAL A 624 20.62 5.89 -31.36
C VAL A 624 19.26 5.17 -31.24
N LEU A 625 18.17 5.75 -31.76
CA LEU A 625 16.87 5.06 -31.87
C LEU A 625 16.93 3.88 -32.85
N LEU A 626 17.58 4.04 -34.00
CA LEU A 626 17.76 2.96 -34.98
C LEU A 626 18.64 1.83 -34.42
N GLU A 627 19.73 2.16 -33.74
CA GLU A 627 20.58 1.18 -33.05
C GLU A 627 19.79 0.40 -31.99
N ALA A 628 19.05 1.09 -31.12
CA ALA A 628 18.18 0.46 -30.12
C ALA A 628 17.08 -0.42 -30.74
N MET A 629 16.47 -0.01 -31.87
CA MET A 629 15.51 -0.85 -32.59
C MET A 629 16.17 -2.10 -33.18
N ILE A 630 17.44 -2.05 -33.59
CA ILE A 630 18.20 -3.21 -34.07
C ILE A 630 18.58 -4.14 -32.90
N GLU A 631 18.96 -3.59 -31.73
CA GLU A 631 19.17 -4.39 -30.51
C GLU A 631 17.90 -5.14 -30.09
N LEU A 632 16.72 -4.51 -30.19
CA LEU A 632 15.43 -5.16 -29.91
C LEU A 632 15.09 -6.34 -30.85
N SER A 633 15.82 -6.52 -31.96
CA SER A 633 15.70 -7.70 -32.86
C SER A 633 16.77 -8.78 -32.68
N GLN A 634 17.61 -8.68 -31.66
CA GLN A 634 18.41 -9.84 -31.25
C GLN A 634 17.47 -10.96 -30.74
N PRO A 635 17.83 -12.24 -30.94
CA PRO A 635 16.98 -13.37 -30.54
C PRO A 635 16.66 -13.30 -29.04
N GLY A 636 15.41 -13.61 -28.67
CA GLY A 636 14.93 -13.53 -27.27
C GLY A 636 14.35 -12.17 -26.86
N ARG A 637 14.42 -11.14 -27.72
CA ARG A 637 13.89 -9.79 -27.45
C ARG A 637 12.57 -9.51 -28.17
N ALA A 638 11.92 -8.39 -27.83
CA ALA A 638 10.54 -8.11 -28.25
C ALA A 638 10.30 -7.95 -29.76
N LEU A 639 11.34 -7.87 -30.61
CA LEU A 639 11.23 -7.80 -32.08
C LEU A 639 12.00 -8.95 -32.79
N ASP A 640 12.23 -10.08 -32.13
CA ASP A 640 13.04 -11.22 -32.62
C ASP A 640 12.58 -11.85 -33.96
N LEU A 641 11.33 -11.65 -34.38
CA LEU A 641 10.81 -12.13 -35.66
C LEU A 641 10.96 -11.11 -36.80
N LEU A 642 11.53 -9.93 -36.53
CA LEU A 642 11.80 -8.89 -37.52
C LEU A 642 13.28 -8.89 -37.89
N ASP A 643 13.60 -9.00 -39.19
CA ASP A 643 14.99 -8.84 -39.61
C ASP A 643 15.41 -7.35 -39.63
N LYS A 644 16.74 -7.12 -39.69
CA LYS A 644 17.30 -5.76 -39.74
C LYS A 644 16.76 -4.94 -40.92
N GLN A 645 16.36 -5.54 -42.04
CA GLN A 645 15.77 -4.79 -43.17
C GLN A 645 14.31 -4.41 -42.89
N GLU A 646 13.51 -5.29 -42.28
CA GLU A 646 12.14 -4.97 -41.86
C GLU A 646 12.12 -3.84 -40.83
N ILE A 647 12.97 -3.91 -39.79
CA ILE A 647 13.09 -2.83 -38.80
C ILE A 647 13.58 -1.53 -39.44
N THR A 648 14.57 -1.58 -40.33
CA THR A 648 15.02 -0.39 -41.06
C THR A 648 13.89 0.23 -41.89
N LYS A 649 13.06 -0.59 -42.56
CA LYS A 649 11.87 -0.11 -43.31
C LYS A 649 10.82 0.51 -42.38
N LEU A 650 10.57 -0.08 -41.21
CA LEU A 650 9.62 0.46 -40.22
C LEU A 650 10.13 1.75 -39.57
N PHE A 651 11.43 1.83 -39.25
CA PHE A 651 12.09 3.04 -38.77
C PHE A 651 11.95 4.20 -39.77
N PHE A 652 12.33 3.98 -41.04
CA PHE A 652 12.18 5.03 -42.06
C PHE A 652 10.71 5.37 -42.36
N SER A 653 9.79 4.41 -42.25
CA SER A 653 8.35 4.70 -42.32
C SER A 653 7.89 5.63 -41.19
N GLY A 654 8.32 5.37 -39.95
CA GLY A 654 8.05 6.24 -38.80
C GLY A 654 8.67 7.63 -38.94
N LEU A 655 9.95 7.72 -39.31
CA LEU A 655 10.67 8.98 -39.53
C LEU A 655 10.10 9.83 -40.68
N LEU A 656 9.59 9.19 -41.74
CA LEU A 656 8.89 9.89 -42.81
C LEU A 656 7.49 10.36 -42.36
N THR A 657 6.77 9.54 -41.60
CA THR A 657 5.40 9.88 -41.13
C THR A 657 5.37 10.85 -39.94
N SER A 658 6.46 10.98 -39.18
CA SER A 658 6.71 12.11 -38.27
C SER A 658 7.11 13.40 -39.00
N GLY A 659 7.35 13.34 -40.31
CA GLY A 659 7.57 14.51 -41.16
C GLY A 659 8.98 15.09 -41.12
N LYS A 660 9.95 14.40 -40.51
CA LYS A 660 11.34 14.87 -40.33
C LYS A 660 12.17 14.69 -41.62
N PHE A 661 11.66 15.13 -42.76
CA PHE A 661 12.17 14.84 -44.11
C PHE A 661 13.65 15.18 -44.36
N LYS A 662 14.16 16.24 -43.72
CA LYS A 662 15.59 16.61 -43.83
C LYS A 662 16.49 15.52 -43.26
N LEU A 663 16.07 14.95 -42.13
CA LEU A 663 16.77 13.89 -41.41
C LEU A 663 16.63 12.54 -42.12
N ALA A 664 15.44 12.21 -42.64
CA ALA A 664 15.29 11.05 -43.53
C ALA A 664 16.25 11.15 -44.74
N LYS A 665 16.41 12.35 -45.30
CA LYS A 665 17.32 12.58 -46.43
C LYS A 665 18.80 12.51 -46.06
N SER A 666 19.20 13.01 -44.89
CA SER A 666 20.58 12.85 -44.42
C SER A 666 20.84 11.39 -44.10
N LEU A 667 20.03 10.69 -43.30
CA LEU A 667 20.21 9.26 -42.98
C LEU A 667 20.18 8.31 -44.20
N PHE A 668 19.44 8.62 -45.28
CA PHE A 668 19.57 7.87 -46.56
C PHE A 668 20.88 8.13 -47.32
N SER A 669 21.64 9.15 -46.95
CA SER A 669 22.92 9.59 -47.57
C SER A 669 24.13 9.40 -46.65
N SER A 670 23.91 9.43 -45.33
CA SER A 670 24.88 9.39 -44.24
C SER A 670 25.02 7.96 -43.75
N THR A 671 25.86 7.16 -44.41
CA THR A 671 26.29 5.88 -43.86
C THR A 671 27.68 5.53 -44.37
N SER A 672 28.62 5.33 -43.45
CA SER A 672 30.01 4.95 -43.78
C SER A 672 30.12 3.61 -44.50
N ASP A 673 29.22 2.67 -44.19
CA ASP A 673 29.20 1.30 -44.72
C ASP A 673 28.28 1.11 -45.95
N GLY A 674 27.73 2.20 -46.50
CA GLY A 674 26.83 2.18 -47.64
C GLY A 674 25.33 2.17 -47.29
N PRO A 675 24.43 2.26 -48.29
CA PRO A 675 23.02 2.57 -48.07
C PRO A 675 22.27 1.43 -47.35
N LEU A 676 21.62 1.75 -46.24
CA LEU A 676 20.84 0.78 -45.43
C LEU A 676 19.66 0.14 -46.19
N LEU A 677 19.12 0.80 -47.21
CA LEU A 677 18.00 0.32 -48.03
C LEU A 677 18.29 0.55 -49.52
N GLU A 678 17.83 -0.38 -50.36
CA GLU A 678 17.85 -0.23 -51.82
C GLU A 678 17.00 0.96 -52.27
N ALA A 679 17.43 1.65 -53.34
CA ALA A 679 16.76 2.83 -53.87
C ALA A 679 15.29 2.61 -54.26
N SER A 680 14.90 1.40 -54.70
CA SER A 680 13.48 1.05 -54.95
C SER A 680 12.67 1.12 -53.66
N THR A 681 13.15 0.50 -52.58
CA THR A 681 12.50 0.54 -51.26
C THR A 681 12.44 1.96 -50.70
N GLN A 682 13.47 2.80 -50.91
CA GLN A 682 13.43 4.21 -50.53
C GLN A 682 12.34 4.98 -51.31
N GLU A 683 12.21 4.76 -52.62
CA GLU A 683 11.14 5.33 -53.45
C GLU A 683 9.75 4.86 -52.99
N GLU A 684 9.58 3.56 -52.73
CA GLU A 684 8.34 2.95 -52.24
C GLU A 684 7.90 3.53 -50.89
N LEU A 685 8.80 3.64 -49.91
CA LEU A 685 8.52 4.22 -48.58
C LEU A 685 8.16 5.71 -48.65
N VAL A 686 8.87 6.49 -49.46
CA VAL A 686 8.58 7.93 -49.63
C VAL A 686 7.26 8.16 -50.36
N ILE A 687 6.90 7.32 -51.33
CA ILE A 687 5.59 7.35 -51.98
C ILE A 687 4.49 6.93 -51.00
N ALA A 688 4.71 5.93 -50.15
CA ALA A 688 3.74 5.50 -49.14
C ALA A 688 3.45 6.61 -48.11
N ALA A 689 4.48 7.21 -47.51
CA ALA A 689 4.32 8.30 -46.55
C ALA A 689 3.70 9.55 -47.18
N SER A 690 4.10 9.91 -48.41
CA SER A 690 3.47 11.00 -49.17
C SER A 690 1.97 10.74 -49.42
N ARG A 691 1.60 9.48 -49.68
CA ARG A 691 0.20 9.10 -49.86
C ARG A 691 -0.60 9.20 -48.56
N GLU A 692 -0.04 8.76 -47.43
CA GLU A 692 -0.68 8.88 -46.10
C GLU A 692 -0.93 10.35 -45.72
N PHE A 693 0.05 11.25 -45.88
CA PHE A 693 -0.16 12.69 -45.67
C PHE A 693 -1.23 13.28 -46.58
N TYR A 694 -1.30 12.87 -47.84
CA TYR A 694 -2.31 13.34 -48.77
C TYR A 694 -3.71 12.81 -48.45
N ASP A 695 -3.85 11.51 -48.13
CA ASP A 695 -5.17 10.90 -47.90
C ASP A 695 -5.82 11.38 -46.59
N ASN A 696 -4.99 11.75 -45.60
CA ASN A 696 -5.45 12.37 -44.35
C ASN A 696 -5.78 13.87 -44.48
N ALA A 697 -5.31 14.56 -45.52
CA ALA A 697 -5.41 16.02 -45.60
C ALA A 697 -6.86 16.52 -45.81
N GLU A 698 -7.33 17.43 -44.95
CA GLU A 698 -8.70 17.97 -45.02
C GLU A 698 -9.01 18.73 -46.32
N SER A 699 -8.00 19.33 -46.96
CA SER A 699 -8.16 20.19 -48.12
C SER A 699 -6.97 20.13 -49.06
N GLY A 700 -7.25 19.93 -50.36
CA GLY A 700 -6.26 19.73 -51.41
C GLY A 700 -5.38 20.94 -51.76
N ASN A 701 -5.56 22.09 -51.12
CA ASN A 701 -4.68 23.25 -51.31
C ASN A 701 -3.24 22.92 -50.86
N LEU A 702 -2.26 23.02 -51.75
CA LEU A 702 -0.83 22.74 -51.53
C LEU A 702 -0.19 23.52 -50.36
N HIS A 703 -0.84 24.58 -49.87
CA HIS A 703 -0.35 25.38 -48.75
C HIS A 703 -0.98 25.00 -47.38
N THR A 704 -1.88 24.01 -47.33
CA THR A 704 -2.27 23.39 -46.05
C THR A 704 -1.13 22.53 -45.50
N ARG A 705 -1.13 22.27 -44.19
CA ARG A 705 -0.05 21.53 -43.51
C ARG A 705 0.21 20.20 -44.20
N GLU A 706 -0.80 19.35 -44.32
CA GLU A 706 -0.62 17.96 -44.75
C GLU A 706 -0.36 17.84 -46.26
N MET A 707 -1.03 18.62 -47.11
CA MET A 707 -0.70 18.64 -48.55
C MET A 707 0.72 19.14 -48.82
N LYS A 708 1.21 20.09 -48.01
CA LYS A 708 2.61 20.50 -48.06
C LYS A 708 3.53 19.37 -47.58
N MET A 709 3.22 18.68 -46.48
CA MET A 709 4.02 17.54 -46.02
C MET A 709 4.08 16.43 -47.08
N ALA A 710 2.96 16.09 -47.72
CA ALA A 710 2.90 15.13 -48.82
C ALA A 710 3.83 15.51 -49.98
N TYR A 711 3.88 16.79 -50.35
CA TYR A 711 4.71 17.31 -51.44
C TYR A 711 6.20 17.40 -51.06
N ASP A 712 6.52 17.88 -49.85
CA ASP A 712 7.90 18.02 -49.36
C ASP A 712 8.53 16.64 -49.10
N CYS A 713 7.76 15.63 -48.67
CA CYS A 713 8.17 14.22 -48.55
C CYS A 713 8.78 13.70 -49.87
N LEU A 714 8.14 14.01 -51.01
CA LEU A 714 8.60 13.61 -52.35
C LEU A 714 9.89 14.34 -52.81
N THR A 715 10.51 15.16 -51.96
CA THR A 715 11.83 15.79 -52.20
C THR A 715 12.99 15.08 -51.51
N VAL A 716 12.71 14.09 -50.65
CA VAL A 716 13.71 13.28 -49.93
C VAL A 716 14.60 12.53 -50.95
N VAL A 717 14.00 11.66 -51.76
CA VAL A 717 14.68 10.82 -52.77
C VAL A 717 14.93 11.53 -54.12
N PRO A 718 15.83 10.99 -54.97
CA PRO A 718 15.99 11.44 -56.35
C PRO A 718 14.68 11.43 -57.16
N GLN A 719 14.57 12.33 -58.13
CA GLN A 719 13.30 12.58 -58.84
C GLN A 719 13.07 11.58 -60.00
N THR A 720 12.69 10.37 -59.64
CA THR A 720 12.27 9.28 -60.53
C THR A 720 10.97 9.61 -61.30
N LEU A 721 10.54 8.73 -62.20
CA LEU A 721 9.29 8.91 -62.93
C LEU A 721 8.04 8.78 -62.03
N ASN A 722 8.04 7.93 -61.00
CA ASN A 722 6.87 7.76 -60.13
C ASN A 722 6.77 8.88 -59.09
N ILE A 723 7.91 9.29 -58.52
CA ILE A 723 8.00 10.48 -57.67
C ILE A 723 7.47 11.72 -58.39
N LYS A 724 7.84 11.93 -59.66
CA LYS A 724 7.28 13.01 -60.49
C LYS A 724 5.77 12.88 -60.67
N ARG A 725 5.27 11.70 -61.07
CA ARG A 725 3.81 11.46 -61.24
C ARG A 725 3.00 11.76 -59.97
N GLU A 726 3.50 11.41 -58.78
CA GLU A 726 2.80 11.72 -57.53
C GLU A 726 2.88 13.22 -57.20
N ARG A 727 4.03 13.90 -57.40
CA ARG A 727 4.14 15.36 -57.24
C ARG A 727 3.23 16.13 -58.20
N ASP A 728 3.17 15.71 -59.46
CA ASP A 728 2.28 16.24 -60.49
C ASP A 728 0.81 16.07 -60.07
N PHE A 729 0.43 14.90 -59.57
CA PHE A 729 -0.92 14.62 -59.11
C PHE A 729 -1.33 15.47 -57.88
N ILE A 730 -0.41 15.71 -56.95
CA ILE A 730 -0.61 16.63 -55.82
C ILE A 730 -0.81 18.07 -56.32
N GLU A 731 -0.01 18.53 -57.28
CA GLU A 731 -0.16 19.88 -57.87
C GLU A 731 -1.48 20.03 -58.65
N ALA A 732 -1.88 19.00 -59.41
CA ALA A 732 -3.19 18.94 -60.07
C ALA A 732 -4.32 19.03 -59.05
N THR A 733 -4.23 18.31 -57.94
CA THR A 733 -5.23 18.33 -56.86
C THR A 733 -5.38 19.73 -56.26
N SER A 734 -4.28 20.43 -56.00
CA SER A 734 -4.32 21.82 -55.50
C SER A 734 -4.92 22.81 -56.49
N ARG A 735 -4.74 22.60 -57.79
CA ARG A 735 -5.37 23.41 -58.84
C ARG A 735 -6.86 23.10 -58.95
N LEU A 736 -7.24 21.82 -58.92
CA LEU A 736 -8.64 21.37 -58.94
C LEU A 736 -9.43 21.89 -57.73
N ALA A 737 -8.84 21.82 -56.53
CA ALA A 737 -9.44 22.34 -55.30
C ALA A 737 -9.74 23.86 -55.37
N SER A 738 -8.94 24.64 -56.13
CA SER A 738 -9.17 26.09 -56.29
C SER A 738 -10.48 26.43 -57.00
N PHE A 739 -11.00 25.51 -57.83
CA PHE A 739 -12.31 25.66 -58.50
C PHE A 739 -13.50 25.30 -57.61
N LYS A 740 -13.28 24.97 -56.33
CA LYS A 740 -14.33 24.61 -55.35
C LYS A 740 -15.23 23.47 -55.82
N ILE A 741 -14.62 22.41 -56.36
CA ILE A 741 -15.34 21.25 -56.87
C ILE A 741 -16.03 20.52 -55.71
N GLU A 742 -17.36 20.44 -55.74
CA GLU A 742 -18.15 19.74 -54.73
C GLU A 742 -18.22 18.22 -55.01
N SER A 743 -18.23 17.43 -53.94
CA SER A 743 -18.61 16.02 -53.94
C SER A 743 -20.15 15.87 -53.94
N GLN A 744 -20.67 14.64 -54.01
CA GLN A 744 -22.11 14.36 -54.11
C GLN A 744 -22.93 14.82 -52.88
N ALA A 745 -22.26 15.11 -51.75
CA ALA A 745 -22.87 15.57 -50.51
C ALA A 745 -22.93 17.11 -50.35
N GLY A 746 -22.53 17.90 -51.36
CA GLY A 746 -22.46 19.37 -51.26
C GLY A 746 -21.32 19.90 -50.37
N VAL A 747 -20.35 19.03 -50.07
CA VAL A 747 -19.08 19.37 -49.41
C VAL A 747 -17.98 19.45 -50.47
N LEU A 748 -16.96 20.28 -50.28
CA LEU A 748 -15.80 20.33 -51.17
C LEU A 748 -15.10 18.97 -51.24
N MET A 749 -14.68 18.57 -52.44
CA MET A 749 -14.04 17.28 -52.67
C MET A 749 -12.71 17.18 -51.93
N SER A 750 -12.52 16.10 -51.15
CA SER A 750 -11.29 15.87 -50.40
C SER A 750 -10.18 15.25 -51.29
N PRO A 751 -8.90 15.37 -50.91
CA PRO A 751 -7.78 14.73 -51.61
C PRO A 751 -8.00 13.24 -51.87
N ILE A 752 -8.41 12.47 -50.86
CA ILE A 752 -8.70 11.04 -51.01
C ILE A 752 -9.83 10.76 -52.02
N GLU A 753 -10.87 11.59 -52.09
CA GLU A 753 -11.90 11.49 -53.15
C GLU A 753 -11.33 11.78 -54.55
N PHE A 754 -10.44 12.76 -54.70
CA PHE A 754 -9.73 13.02 -55.96
C PHE A 754 -8.86 11.83 -56.39
N ARG A 755 -8.23 11.13 -55.44
CA ARG A 755 -7.37 9.95 -55.69
C ARG A 755 -8.18 8.70 -56.03
N LEU A 756 -9.30 8.46 -55.34
CA LEU A 756 -10.17 7.29 -55.56
C LEU A 756 -11.10 7.44 -56.80
N LYS A 757 -11.09 8.59 -57.48
CA LYS A 757 -11.94 8.84 -58.65
C LYS A 757 -11.56 7.90 -59.83
N PRO A 758 -12.44 6.99 -60.29
CA PRO A 758 -12.08 5.93 -61.24
C PRO A 758 -11.77 6.46 -62.65
N ASN A 759 -12.43 7.53 -63.06
CA ASN A 759 -12.06 8.30 -64.25
C ASN A 759 -11.68 9.71 -63.83
N LYS A 760 -10.37 10.03 -63.82
CA LYS A 760 -9.88 11.36 -63.44
C LYS A 760 -10.30 12.45 -64.45
N LEU A 761 -10.70 12.08 -65.67
CA LEU A 761 -11.22 13.05 -66.65
C LEU A 761 -12.57 13.66 -66.26
N ASP A 762 -13.38 12.96 -65.45
CA ASP A 762 -14.63 13.52 -64.90
C ASP A 762 -14.37 14.81 -64.09
N LEU A 763 -13.16 14.96 -63.53
CA LEU A 763 -12.74 16.14 -62.78
C LEU A 763 -12.59 17.35 -63.70
N ILE A 764 -12.14 17.15 -64.94
CA ILE A 764 -12.03 18.21 -65.96
C ILE A 764 -13.42 18.66 -66.43
N ALA A 765 -14.35 17.71 -66.63
CA ALA A 765 -15.74 18.04 -66.91
C ALA A 765 -16.35 18.89 -65.78
N LYS A 766 -16.20 18.46 -64.52
CA LYS A 766 -16.64 19.23 -63.35
C LYS A 766 -16.03 20.64 -63.26
N VAL A 767 -14.75 20.82 -63.60
CA VAL A 767 -14.13 22.17 -63.65
C VAL A 767 -14.82 23.08 -64.66
N LEU A 768 -15.17 22.54 -65.83
CA LEU A 768 -15.83 23.29 -66.90
C LEU A 768 -17.31 23.59 -66.57
N ASP A 769 -18.00 22.67 -65.88
CA ASP A 769 -19.38 22.87 -65.39
C ASP A 769 -19.45 23.95 -64.28
N VAL A 770 -18.50 23.94 -63.34
CA VAL A 770 -18.47 24.89 -62.21
C VAL A 770 -17.92 26.26 -62.60
N SER A 771 -16.92 26.31 -63.49
CA SER A 771 -16.22 27.54 -63.87
C SER A 771 -16.51 27.96 -65.32
N ARG A 772 -17.47 28.87 -65.48
CA ARG A 772 -17.89 29.45 -66.78
C ARG A 772 -16.79 30.13 -67.58
N THR A 773 -15.61 30.38 -67.02
CA THR A 773 -14.47 30.94 -67.75
C THR A 773 -13.35 29.92 -68.00
N ALA A 774 -13.39 28.72 -67.40
CA ALA A 774 -12.30 27.75 -67.51
C ALA A 774 -12.02 27.28 -68.95
N TYR A 775 -13.04 27.29 -69.83
CA TYR A 775 -12.87 26.97 -71.26
C TYR A 775 -11.90 27.94 -71.98
N GLN A 776 -11.73 29.17 -71.47
CA GLN A 776 -10.81 30.17 -72.05
C GLN A 776 -9.33 29.86 -71.76
N HIS A 777 -9.06 28.96 -70.83
CA HIS A 777 -7.71 28.64 -70.34
C HIS A 777 -7.26 27.25 -70.81
N GLN A 778 -7.28 27.02 -72.13
CA GLN A 778 -6.98 25.72 -72.74
C GLN A 778 -5.67 25.08 -72.23
N GLU A 779 -4.58 25.86 -72.10
CA GLU A 779 -3.29 25.33 -71.61
C GLU A 779 -3.35 24.86 -70.14
N MET A 780 -4.17 25.51 -69.31
CA MET A 780 -4.36 25.12 -67.91
C MET A 780 -5.11 23.78 -67.81
N ILE A 781 -6.12 23.58 -68.67
CA ILE A 781 -6.83 22.30 -68.78
C ILE A 781 -5.88 21.18 -69.29
N ILE A 782 -5.01 21.47 -70.26
CA ILE A 782 -4.02 20.50 -70.76
C ILE A 782 -2.99 20.15 -69.68
N ASP A 783 -2.47 21.14 -68.94
CA ASP A 783 -1.52 20.90 -67.83
C ASP A 783 -2.16 20.05 -66.72
N LEU A 784 -3.43 20.30 -66.38
CA LEU A 784 -4.20 19.43 -65.47
C LEU A 784 -4.32 18.00 -66.00
N VAL A 785 -4.71 17.81 -67.26
CA VAL A 785 -4.83 16.48 -67.89
C VAL A 785 -3.50 15.73 -67.86
N ASN A 786 -2.40 16.41 -68.17
CA ASN A 786 -1.07 15.83 -68.11
C ASN A 786 -0.73 15.37 -66.69
N LYS A 787 -0.92 16.25 -65.70
CA LYS A 787 -0.58 16.02 -64.28
C LYS A 787 -1.50 15.05 -63.55
N LEU A 788 -2.72 14.83 -64.03
CA LEU A 788 -3.60 13.75 -63.55
C LEU A 788 -3.07 12.34 -63.90
N GLY A 789 -2.10 12.26 -64.82
CA GLY A 789 -1.43 11.03 -65.24
C GLY A 789 -1.54 10.72 -66.74
N TYR A 790 -2.16 11.60 -67.54
CA TYR A 790 -2.45 11.33 -68.96
C TYR A 790 -1.50 12.04 -69.94
N GLY A 791 -0.33 12.52 -69.49
CA GLY A 791 0.57 13.36 -70.30
C GLY A 791 1.05 12.76 -71.62
N GLU A 792 1.09 11.44 -71.74
CA GLU A 792 1.48 10.72 -72.96
C GLU A 792 0.27 10.31 -73.82
N ASP A 793 -0.96 10.38 -73.30
CA ASP A 793 -2.16 9.87 -73.98
C ASP A 793 -2.87 10.94 -74.82
N SER A 794 -2.55 10.96 -76.12
CA SER A 794 -3.14 11.89 -77.08
C SER A 794 -4.65 11.70 -77.32
N LEU A 795 -5.20 10.49 -77.07
CA LEU A 795 -6.65 10.25 -77.14
C LEU A 795 -7.35 10.93 -75.96
N VAL A 796 -6.74 10.88 -74.78
CA VAL A 796 -7.24 11.57 -73.59
C VAL A 796 -7.14 13.09 -73.74
N GLN A 797 -6.04 13.62 -74.30
CA GLN A 797 -5.95 15.04 -74.64
C GLN A 797 -7.05 15.46 -75.61
N ILE A 798 -7.33 14.69 -76.67
CA ILE A 798 -8.46 14.93 -77.59
C ILE A 798 -9.81 14.95 -76.85
N LYS A 799 -10.05 13.98 -75.95
CA LYS A 799 -11.29 13.92 -75.15
C LYS A 799 -11.45 15.17 -74.25
N ALA A 800 -10.37 15.65 -73.63
CA ALA A 800 -10.40 16.89 -72.85
C ALA A 800 -10.63 18.15 -73.71
N LEU A 801 -10.02 18.24 -74.90
CA LEU A 801 -10.29 19.35 -75.83
C LEU A 801 -11.74 19.35 -76.33
N SER A 802 -12.35 18.18 -76.54
CA SER A 802 -13.78 18.06 -76.84
C SER A 802 -14.66 18.65 -75.73
N MET A 803 -14.32 18.45 -74.44
CA MET A 803 -15.05 19.06 -73.32
C MET A 803 -14.91 20.59 -73.34
N VAL A 804 -13.71 21.11 -73.59
CA VAL A 804 -13.46 22.57 -73.70
C VAL A 804 -14.28 23.19 -74.84
N VAL A 805 -14.37 22.53 -76.00
CA VAL A 805 -15.26 22.97 -77.09
C VAL A 805 -16.72 22.97 -76.65
N GLN A 806 -17.20 21.89 -76.01
CA GLN A 806 -18.59 21.79 -75.57
C GLN A 806 -18.97 22.89 -74.56
N ALA A 807 -18.09 23.18 -73.59
CA ALA A 807 -18.26 24.28 -72.64
C ALA A 807 -18.24 25.66 -73.32
N ALA A 808 -17.30 25.87 -74.26
CA ALA A 808 -17.21 27.11 -75.03
C ALA A 808 -18.48 27.35 -75.88
N LEU A 809 -19.07 26.30 -76.46
CA LEU A 809 -20.36 26.39 -77.15
C LEU A 809 -21.54 26.66 -76.18
N GLY A 810 -21.51 26.07 -74.99
CA GLY A 810 -22.51 26.32 -73.94
C GLY A 810 -22.62 27.79 -73.54
N GLU A 811 -21.49 28.45 -73.31
CA GLU A 811 -21.40 29.89 -72.97
C GLU A 811 -21.33 30.82 -74.22
N GLY A 812 -21.47 30.29 -75.44
CA GLY A 812 -21.54 31.07 -76.69
C GLY A 812 -20.20 31.61 -77.24
N SER A 813 -19.07 31.15 -76.71
CA SER A 813 -17.72 31.61 -77.07
C SER A 813 -17.15 30.88 -78.29
N LEU A 814 -17.78 31.17 -79.43
CA LEU A 814 -17.46 30.60 -80.74
C LEU A 814 -15.96 30.63 -81.15
N PRO A 815 -15.18 31.73 -80.99
CA PRO A 815 -13.79 31.76 -81.44
C PRO A 815 -12.92 30.73 -80.68
N VAL A 816 -13.03 30.66 -79.36
CA VAL A 816 -12.26 29.70 -78.54
C VAL A 816 -12.61 28.26 -78.89
N GLY A 817 -13.90 27.98 -79.13
CA GLY A 817 -14.35 26.67 -79.61
C GLY A 817 -13.73 26.29 -80.95
N SER A 818 -13.65 27.23 -81.90
CA SER A 818 -13.02 26.99 -83.21
C SER A 818 -11.52 26.72 -83.12
N GLU A 819 -10.77 27.52 -82.37
CA GLU A 819 -9.32 27.37 -82.17
C GLU A 819 -8.98 26.04 -81.47
N THR A 820 -9.71 25.73 -80.39
CA THR A 820 -9.57 24.47 -79.65
C THR A 820 -9.82 23.26 -80.56
N CYS A 821 -10.82 23.34 -81.45
CA CYS A 821 -11.14 22.27 -82.39
C CYS A 821 -10.07 22.09 -83.49
N GLU A 822 -9.50 23.17 -84.02
CA GLU A 822 -8.40 23.08 -85.01
C GLU A 822 -7.13 22.48 -84.39
N ARG A 823 -6.83 22.82 -83.13
CA ARG A 823 -5.77 22.19 -82.35
C ARG A 823 -6.03 20.70 -82.09
N MET A 824 -7.28 20.32 -81.83
CA MET A 824 -7.69 18.92 -81.65
C MET A 824 -7.57 18.10 -82.95
N ILE A 825 -7.99 18.64 -84.09
CA ILE A 825 -7.77 18.04 -85.42
C ILE A 825 -6.27 17.86 -85.67
N SER A 826 -5.45 18.87 -85.37
CA SER A 826 -3.99 18.82 -85.53
C SER A 826 -3.31 17.74 -84.67
N ILE A 827 -3.89 17.36 -83.53
CA ILE A 827 -3.43 16.23 -82.72
C ILE A 827 -3.84 14.90 -83.37
N LEU A 828 -5.08 14.78 -83.85
CA LEU A 828 -5.55 13.57 -84.56
C LEU A 828 -4.74 13.29 -85.83
N GLU A 829 -4.40 14.31 -86.62
CA GLU A 829 -3.53 14.14 -87.79
C GLU A 829 -2.13 13.65 -87.40
N ARG A 830 -1.58 14.14 -86.28
CA ARG A 830 -0.29 13.68 -85.74
C ARG A 830 -0.36 12.23 -85.27
N MET A 831 -1.47 11.80 -84.66
CA MET A 831 -1.73 10.40 -84.29
C MET A 831 -1.85 9.52 -85.54
N LYS A 832 -2.68 9.91 -86.52
CA LYS A 832 -2.85 9.20 -87.81
C LYS A 832 -1.53 9.10 -88.58
N LYS A 833 -0.67 10.12 -88.52
CA LYS A 833 0.67 10.08 -89.13
C LYS A 833 1.63 9.13 -88.42
N ARG A 834 1.65 9.09 -87.08
CA ARG A 834 2.48 8.15 -86.30
C ARG A 834 2.03 6.70 -86.52
N SER A 835 0.73 6.41 -86.43
CA SER A 835 0.20 5.06 -86.63
C SER A 835 0.65 4.44 -87.95
N ARG A 836 0.64 5.23 -89.04
CA ARG A 836 1.11 4.83 -90.39
C ARG A 836 2.62 4.55 -90.51
N GLN A 837 3.39 4.69 -89.43
CA GLN A 837 4.81 4.34 -89.35
C GLN A 837 5.04 3.10 -88.46
N ASP A 838 4.09 2.77 -87.57
CA ASP A 838 4.17 1.67 -86.60
C ASP A 838 3.36 0.42 -87.02
N ASP A 839 2.96 0.32 -88.30
CA ASP A 839 2.11 -0.74 -88.87
C ASP A 839 2.82 -2.12 -89.02
N GLN A 840 3.39 -2.63 -87.93
CA GLN A 840 3.82 -4.03 -87.77
C GLN A 840 3.13 -4.76 -86.61
N MET A 841 2.35 -4.07 -85.76
CA MET A 841 1.62 -4.69 -84.64
C MET A 841 0.22 -4.07 -84.50
N GLY A 842 -0.82 -4.83 -84.87
CA GLY A 842 -2.18 -4.34 -85.15
C GLY A 842 -3.05 -3.85 -83.98
N SER A 843 -2.48 -3.25 -82.94
CA SER A 843 -3.18 -2.73 -81.76
C SER A 843 -3.46 -1.21 -81.82
N SER A 844 -2.84 -0.49 -82.76
CA SER A 844 -2.88 0.98 -82.86
C SER A 844 -4.20 1.56 -83.37
N SER A 845 -4.89 0.88 -84.30
CA SER A 845 -6.08 1.42 -85.00
C SER A 845 -7.17 1.87 -84.03
N SER A 846 -7.59 1.01 -83.11
CA SER A 846 -8.76 1.24 -82.24
C SER A 846 -8.72 2.58 -81.49
N ARG A 847 -7.54 2.98 -80.97
CA ARG A 847 -7.36 4.28 -80.29
C ARG A 847 -7.42 5.48 -81.25
N VAL A 848 -7.01 5.30 -82.50
CA VAL A 848 -7.11 6.33 -83.56
C VAL A 848 -8.55 6.42 -84.07
N ASP A 849 -9.27 5.30 -84.11
CA ASP A 849 -10.68 5.22 -84.48
C ASP A 849 -11.55 5.91 -83.42
N GLU A 850 -11.38 5.59 -82.12
CA GLU A 850 -11.97 6.33 -80.99
C GLU A 850 -11.66 7.84 -81.06
N ALA A 851 -10.40 8.21 -81.30
CA ALA A 851 -10.00 9.61 -81.40
C ALA A 851 -10.71 10.31 -82.56
N SER A 852 -10.85 9.63 -83.70
CA SER A 852 -11.58 10.16 -84.85
C SER A 852 -13.07 10.34 -84.55
N GLU A 853 -13.68 9.44 -83.77
CA GLU A 853 -15.08 9.50 -83.38
C GLU A 853 -15.39 10.75 -82.53
N VAL A 854 -14.54 11.02 -81.53
CA VAL A 854 -14.63 12.23 -80.70
C VAL A 854 -14.47 13.49 -81.56
N VAL A 855 -13.50 13.51 -82.47
CA VAL A 855 -13.24 14.69 -83.30
C VAL A 855 -14.38 14.98 -84.28
N TRP A 856 -14.87 14.01 -85.07
CA TRP A 856 -15.92 14.31 -86.06
C TRP A 856 -17.23 14.75 -85.39
N LYS A 857 -17.59 14.15 -84.24
CA LYS A 857 -18.76 14.57 -83.45
C LYS A 857 -18.63 16.00 -82.93
N THR A 858 -17.44 16.40 -82.51
CA THR A 858 -17.16 17.76 -82.03
C THR A 858 -17.21 18.78 -83.17
N CYS A 859 -16.62 18.45 -84.33
CA CYS A 859 -16.71 19.26 -85.54
C CYS A 859 -18.18 19.43 -86.00
N GLU A 860 -18.98 18.36 -85.96
CA GLU A 860 -20.42 18.40 -86.25
C GLU A 860 -21.18 19.30 -85.24
N GLY A 861 -20.78 19.26 -83.96
CA GLY A 861 -21.33 20.11 -82.90
C GLY A 861 -21.10 21.60 -83.13
N ILE A 862 -19.87 22.01 -83.52
CA ILE A 862 -19.56 23.39 -83.92
C ILE A 862 -20.37 23.77 -85.17
N GLY A 863 -20.39 22.90 -86.19
CA GLY A 863 -21.07 23.16 -87.46
C GLY A 863 -22.57 23.45 -87.31
N ARG A 864 -23.25 22.78 -86.38
CA ARG A 864 -24.68 23.00 -86.08
C ARG A 864 -24.97 24.10 -85.04
N TYR A 865 -23.98 24.86 -84.58
CA TYR A 865 -24.19 25.81 -83.49
C TYR A 865 -24.93 27.10 -83.93
N ASP A 866 -26.18 27.25 -83.49
CA ASP A 866 -27.08 28.37 -83.85
C ASP A 866 -27.36 29.34 -82.66
N GLY A 867 -26.36 29.55 -81.77
CA GLY A 867 -26.50 30.34 -80.54
C GLY A 867 -26.50 31.88 -80.67
N TYR A 868 -26.83 32.57 -79.57
CA TYR A 868 -26.95 34.03 -79.48
C TYR A 868 -25.59 34.74 -79.66
N GLY A 869 -25.37 35.32 -80.85
CA GLY A 869 -24.14 36.07 -81.15
C GLY A 869 -23.67 36.04 -82.61
N ALA A 870 -24.43 35.40 -83.52
CA ALA A 870 -24.04 35.06 -84.89
C ALA A 870 -23.69 36.23 -85.85
N ASN A 871 -23.69 37.49 -85.39
CA ASN A 871 -23.46 38.69 -86.21
C ASN A 871 -22.01 39.21 -86.11
N GLN A 872 -21.00 38.33 -86.00
CA GLN A 872 -19.59 38.71 -86.10
C GLN A 872 -19.03 38.40 -87.51
N PRO A 873 -18.68 39.43 -88.32
CA PRO A 873 -18.24 39.22 -89.70
C PRO A 873 -16.85 38.57 -89.84
N SER A 874 -16.14 38.35 -88.73
CA SER A 874 -14.85 37.66 -88.65
C SER A 874 -14.96 36.13 -88.79
N LEU A 875 -16.12 35.54 -88.48
CA LEU A 875 -16.37 34.10 -88.51
C LEU A 875 -17.29 33.73 -89.69
N LYS A 876 -16.83 33.99 -90.92
CA LYS A 876 -17.56 33.65 -92.15
C LYS A 876 -17.13 32.29 -92.69
N GLY A 877 -18.09 31.41 -93.00
CA GLY A 877 -17.84 30.08 -93.59
C GLY A 877 -17.26 29.05 -92.62
N PHE A 878 -17.19 29.35 -91.31
CA PHE A 878 -16.61 28.43 -90.33
C PHE A 878 -17.52 27.20 -90.12
N LYS A 879 -18.85 27.33 -90.23
CA LYS A 879 -19.76 26.17 -90.11
C LYS A 879 -19.48 25.16 -91.22
N ALA A 880 -19.45 25.64 -92.46
CA ALA A 880 -19.05 24.84 -93.62
C ALA A 880 -17.64 24.23 -93.44
N LYS A 881 -16.66 25.00 -92.93
CA LYS A 881 -15.31 24.48 -92.62
C LYS A 881 -15.35 23.29 -91.65
N PHE A 882 -16.00 23.40 -90.50
CA PHE A 882 -16.03 22.31 -89.52
C PHE A 882 -16.92 21.14 -89.96
N MET A 883 -18.03 21.39 -90.67
CA MET A 883 -18.83 20.32 -91.28
C MET A 883 -18.03 19.53 -92.33
N ALA A 884 -17.23 20.20 -93.16
CA ALA A 884 -16.33 19.54 -94.10
C ALA A 884 -15.25 18.70 -93.38
N HIS A 885 -14.65 19.21 -92.29
CA HIS A 885 -13.72 18.43 -91.47
C HIS A 885 -14.39 17.24 -90.78
N ALA A 886 -15.66 17.36 -90.35
CA ALA A 886 -16.44 16.24 -89.84
C ALA A 886 -16.61 15.14 -90.92
N ILE A 887 -16.98 15.51 -92.15
CA ILE A 887 -17.12 14.58 -93.28
C ILE A 887 -15.79 13.87 -93.59
N ILE A 888 -14.66 14.59 -93.57
CA ILE A 888 -13.31 14.04 -93.83
C ILE A 888 -12.86 13.03 -92.74
N ILE A 889 -13.37 13.17 -91.50
CA ILE A 889 -12.91 12.40 -90.35
C ILE A 889 -13.88 11.26 -89.97
N CYS A 890 -15.16 11.36 -90.33
CA CYS A 890 -16.21 10.41 -89.94
C CYS A 890 -16.11 9.03 -90.62
N PRO A 891 -16.69 7.97 -90.02
CA PRO A 891 -16.85 6.67 -90.67
C PRO A 891 -17.84 6.76 -91.84
N ALA A 892 -17.63 5.93 -92.86
CA ALA A 892 -18.33 6.00 -94.15
C ALA A 892 -19.88 5.99 -94.05
N GLU A 893 -20.42 5.33 -93.03
CA GLU A 893 -21.86 5.24 -92.75
C GLU A 893 -22.51 6.60 -92.44
N GLN A 894 -21.75 7.54 -91.85
CA GLN A 894 -22.27 8.85 -91.44
C GLN A 894 -22.15 9.93 -92.52
N ILE A 895 -21.35 9.68 -93.57
CA ILE A 895 -21.12 10.63 -94.68
C ILE A 895 -22.44 11.13 -95.31
N PRO A 896 -23.45 10.30 -95.64
CA PRO A 896 -24.69 10.79 -96.23
C PRO A 896 -25.48 11.74 -95.32
N ARG A 897 -25.49 11.46 -94.01
CA ARG A 897 -26.15 12.29 -92.98
C ARG A 897 -25.45 13.64 -92.82
N LEU A 898 -24.12 13.62 -92.76
CA LEU A 898 -23.28 14.81 -92.62
C LEU A 898 -23.32 15.68 -93.87
N LEU A 899 -23.36 15.11 -95.08
CA LEU A 899 -23.49 15.86 -96.33
C LEU A 899 -24.82 16.62 -96.45
N ILE A 900 -25.92 16.07 -95.96
CA ILE A 900 -27.21 16.78 -95.91
C ILE A 900 -27.11 17.97 -94.95
N ALA A 901 -26.63 17.72 -93.72
CA ALA A 901 -26.46 18.78 -92.73
C ALA A 901 -25.46 19.87 -93.16
N CYS A 902 -24.41 19.52 -93.92
CA CYS A 902 -23.44 20.48 -94.47
C CYS A 902 -24.13 21.45 -95.46
N LYS A 903 -24.93 20.91 -96.39
CA LYS A 903 -25.73 21.73 -97.33
C LYS A 903 -26.78 22.58 -96.63
N GLU A 904 -27.39 22.08 -95.56
CA GLU A 904 -28.30 22.87 -94.72
C GLU A 904 -27.56 24.02 -94.02
N THR A 905 -26.32 23.83 -93.56
CA THR A 905 -25.51 24.92 -92.99
C THR A 905 -25.02 25.92 -94.04
N GLU A 906 -24.60 25.45 -95.22
CA GLU A 906 -24.18 26.29 -96.36
C GLU A 906 -25.35 27.18 -96.82
N ALA A 907 -26.53 26.61 -97.05
CA ALA A 907 -27.72 27.35 -97.44
C ALA A 907 -28.21 28.32 -96.33
N LYS A 908 -28.03 27.98 -95.05
CA LYS A 908 -28.29 28.91 -93.93
C LYS A 908 -27.33 30.11 -93.95
N GLU A 909 -26.05 29.92 -94.25
CA GLU A 909 -25.08 31.02 -94.36
C GLU A 909 -25.40 31.91 -95.59
N GLU A 910 -25.70 31.34 -96.76
CA GLU A 910 -26.11 32.06 -97.99
C GLU A 910 -27.43 32.86 -97.79
N LEU A 911 -28.38 32.33 -97.01
CA LEU A 911 -29.61 33.02 -96.60
C LEU A 911 -29.38 34.17 -95.60
N VAL A 912 -28.20 34.28 -94.98
CA VAL A 912 -27.79 35.45 -94.18
C VAL A 912 -27.08 36.47 -95.08
N GLU A 913 -26.20 36.04 -95.99
CA GLU A 913 -25.54 36.94 -96.96
C GLU A 913 -26.54 37.77 -97.78
N THR A 914 -27.59 37.11 -98.28
CA THR A 914 -28.68 37.74 -99.04
C THR A 914 -29.56 38.68 -98.20
N ARG A 915 -29.47 38.60 -96.87
CA ARG A 915 -30.25 39.39 -95.92
C ARG A 915 -29.50 40.60 -95.37
N GLU A 916 -28.18 40.50 -95.20
CA GLU A 916 -27.32 41.65 -94.89
C GLU A 916 -27.11 42.55 -96.11
N SER A 917 -26.95 41.97 -97.31
CA SER A 917 -26.79 42.73 -98.57
C SER A 917 -28.06 43.47 -99.04
N SER A 918 -29.23 43.16 -98.47
CA SER A 918 -30.51 43.84 -98.76
C SER A 918 -30.92 44.87 -97.69
N GLY A 919 -30.06 45.16 -96.72
CA GLY A 919 -30.37 45.97 -95.53
C GLY A 919 -30.26 47.50 -95.65
N LEU A 920 -30.30 48.10 -96.86
CA LEU A 920 -30.26 49.57 -97.04
C LEU A 920 -31.64 50.17 -97.40
N ASP A 921 -31.83 51.42 -96.97
CA ASP A 921 -32.95 52.34 -97.28
C ASP A 921 -34.40 51.95 -96.88
N ARG A 922 -34.77 52.27 -95.61
CA ARG A 922 -35.77 53.36 -95.37
C ARG A 922 -35.88 53.95 -93.95
N SER A 923 -35.04 54.97 -93.70
CA SER A 923 -35.32 56.25 -93.01
C SER A 923 -36.36 56.38 -91.86
N THR A 924 -35.82 56.65 -90.65
CA THR A 924 -36.19 57.74 -89.70
C THR A 924 -37.58 57.86 -89.04
N ARG A 925 -37.61 57.64 -87.71
CA ARG A 925 -37.88 58.60 -86.60
C ARG A 925 -38.06 57.81 -85.29
N SER A 926 -37.62 58.22 -84.09
CA SER A 926 -36.79 59.34 -83.58
C SER A 926 -36.75 59.20 -82.03
N ASP A 927 -35.76 59.60 -81.21
CA ASP A 927 -34.38 60.12 -81.30
C ASP A 927 -33.86 60.15 -79.82
N SER A 928 -32.58 60.14 -79.40
CA SER A 928 -31.22 60.17 -80.00
C SER A 928 -30.21 59.58 -78.93
N MET A 929 -28.90 59.85 -78.74
CA MET A 929 -27.95 60.88 -79.20
C MET A 929 -26.44 60.46 -79.07
N ALA A 930 -25.56 61.45 -78.82
CA ALA A 930 -24.08 61.47 -78.69
C ALA A 930 -23.49 60.70 -77.46
N ARG A 931 -22.20 60.29 -77.38
CA ARG A 931 -20.97 60.30 -78.25
C ARG A 931 -19.89 59.36 -77.61
N GLY A 932 -18.73 58.99 -78.20
CA GLY A 932 -18.25 59.21 -79.58
C GLY A 932 -16.72 59.36 -79.82
N GLY A 933 -15.86 58.41 -79.41
CA GLY A 933 -14.39 58.33 -79.72
C GLY A 933 -13.61 57.52 -78.66
N SER A 934 -12.36 57.04 -78.81
CA SER A 934 -11.38 56.88 -79.91
C SER A 934 -10.24 55.95 -79.39
N LEU A 935 -10.00 54.74 -79.90
CA LEU A 935 -9.03 54.34 -80.97
C LEU A 935 -7.51 54.27 -80.57
N TRP A 936 -6.85 53.15 -80.95
CA TRP A 936 -5.39 52.82 -81.02
C TRP A 936 -4.70 51.95 -79.92
N ASN A 937 -4.25 50.77 -80.39
CA ASN A 937 -3.03 49.97 -80.09
C ASN A 937 -2.67 49.37 -78.72
N SER A 938 -2.13 48.14 -78.83
CA SER A 938 -1.34 47.39 -77.84
C SER A 938 0.10 47.87 -77.73
N ILE A 939 0.77 47.61 -76.59
CA ILE A 939 2.02 46.81 -76.52
C ILE A 939 2.37 46.42 -75.06
N GLU A 940 3.05 45.27 -74.98
CA GLU A 940 3.76 44.55 -73.92
C GLU A 940 4.06 45.12 -72.50
N LEU A 941 4.10 44.14 -71.57
CA LEU A 941 5.09 43.90 -70.49
C LEU A 941 5.04 44.58 -69.09
N GLU A 942 5.20 43.66 -68.12
CA GLU A 942 5.92 43.74 -66.84
C GLU A 942 5.36 44.36 -65.54
N LYS A 943 5.55 43.55 -64.49
CA LYS A 943 5.99 43.89 -63.11
C LYS A 943 5.12 44.77 -62.21
N SER A 944 4.37 44.04 -61.38
CA SER A 944 4.64 43.88 -59.92
C SER A 944 4.11 44.91 -58.91
N MET A 945 3.40 44.33 -57.93
CA MET A 945 3.38 44.66 -56.48
C MET A 945 2.83 46.01 -55.98
N SER A 946 1.92 45.88 -55.00
CA SER A 946 1.75 46.74 -53.80
C SER A 946 1.29 48.21 -54.00
N GLU A 947 0.54 48.83 -53.08
CA GLU A 947 -0.12 48.33 -51.86
C GLU A 947 -1.46 49.09 -51.63
N SER A 948 -2.26 48.59 -50.69
CA SER A 948 -3.43 49.19 -50.04
C SER A 948 -3.69 50.71 -50.17
N ASN A 949 -4.96 51.12 -50.38
CA ASN A 949 -5.75 51.71 -49.28
C ASN A 949 -7.28 51.90 -49.53
N VAL A 950 -8.03 51.37 -48.55
CA VAL A 950 -9.25 51.84 -47.86
C VAL A 950 -9.81 53.25 -48.22
N ILE A 951 -11.16 53.39 -48.34
CA ILE A 951 -12.04 54.32 -47.56
C ILE A 951 -13.54 54.29 -47.97
N SER A 952 -14.42 54.06 -46.97
CA SER A 952 -15.86 54.44 -46.83
C SER A 952 -16.94 53.99 -47.85
N GLY A 953 -18.21 53.89 -47.38
CA GLY A 953 -19.38 53.55 -48.23
C GLY A 953 -20.79 53.65 -47.59
N GLY A 954 -21.06 52.96 -46.47
CA GLY A 954 -22.38 52.91 -45.80
C GLY A 954 -23.42 51.94 -46.45
N GLY A 955 -24.54 51.59 -45.79
CA GLY A 955 -24.95 51.87 -44.40
C GLY A 955 -26.36 51.33 -44.02
N GLY A 956 -26.55 50.98 -42.73
CA GLY A 956 -27.81 50.50 -42.10
C GLY A 956 -28.11 49.01 -42.32
N GLY A 957 -28.69 48.22 -41.39
CA GLY A 957 -29.08 48.37 -39.97
C GLY A 957 -29.71 47.02 -39.53
N THR A 958 -29.72 46.53 -38.28
CA THR A 958 -29.80 47.18 -36.95
C THR A 958 -29.19 46.31 -35.82
N ASN A 959 -28.62 46.94 -34.77
CA ASN A 959 -28.59 46.56 -33.34
C ASN A 959 -28.08 45.14 -32.90
N LEU A 960 -27.35 44.96 -31.78
CA LEU A 960 -26.91 45.85 -30.68
C LEU A 960 -25.72 45.20 -29.93
N GLY A 961 -24.71 45.97 -29.48
CA GLY A 961 -23.67 45.53 -28.53
C GLY A 961 -22.20 45.78 -28.94
N LEU A 962 -21.53 46.72 -28.27
CA LEU A 962 -20.12 47.17 -28.42
C LEU A 962 -19.66 47.80 -27.08
N PRO A 963 -18.38 48.23 -26.87
CA PRO A 963 -17.17 48.22 -27.72
C PRO A 963 -15.99 47.44 -27.06
N GLY A 964 -14.74 47.36 -27.55
CA GLY A 964 -13.97 47.82 -28.73
C GLY A 964 -12.54 47.21 -28.61
N GLY A 965 -11.69 47.01 -29.62
CA GLY A 965 -11.17 47.94 -30.65
C GLY A 965 -9.80 48.52 -30.22
N ASP A 966 -8.74 48.64 -31.04
CA ASP A 966 -8.53 48.18 -32.43
C ASP A 966 -7.03 48.30 -32.87
N LEU A 967 -6.70 47.78 -34.05
CA LEU A 967 -5.52 47.98 -34.93
C LEU A 967 -4.04 47.75 -34.49
N ALA A 968 -3.33 47.15 -35.45
CA ALA A 968 -1.95 46.67 -35.45
C ALA A 968 -0.89 47.55 -36.16
N SER A 969 0.40 47.27 -35.89
CA SER A 969 1.57 47.35 -36.83
C SER A 969 2.00 48.74 -37.37
N ARG A 970 3.15 48.98 -38.04
CA ARG A 970 4.41 48.26 -38.40
C ARG A 970 5.61 49.10 -37.83
N THR A 971 6.93 48.83 -37.82
CA THR A 971 7.93 47.78 -38.23
C THR A 971 9.26 48.15 -37.47
N LEU A 972 10.03 47.25 -36.82
CA LEU A 972 11.05 46.30 -37.34
C LEU A 972 12.51 46.85 -37.46
N GLU A 973 13.32 46.61 -36.42
CA GLU A 973 14.78 46.32 -36.44
C GLU A 973 15.06 45.54 -35.14
N ARG A 974 15.33 44.23 -35.07
CA ARG A 974 16.17 43.25 -35.81
C ARG A 974 17.59 43.14 -35.25
N ALA A 975 18.04 41.89 -35.06
CA ALA A 975 19.41 41.47 -34.74
C ALA A 975 19.98 41.84 -33.35
N ALA A 976 19.45 41.17 -32.33
CA ALA A 976 20.16 40.17 -31.52
C ALA A 976 21.44 40.51 -30.70
N SER A 977 21.51 39.80 -29.56
CA SER A 977 22.70 39.15 -28.98
C SER A 977 23.55 39.90 -27.93
N LEU A 978 24.21 39.06 -27.12
CA LEU A 978 25.36 39.33 -26.23
C LEU A 978 25.12 40.21 -24.97
N PHE A 979 24.91 39.50 -23.85
CA PHE A 979 25.29 39.93 -22.49
C PHE A 979 26.70 40.57 -22.44
N PRO A 980 27.02 41.50 -21.51
CA PRO A 980 27.57 41.02 -20.22
C PRO A 980 27.44 41.93 -18.95
N PHE A 981 27.73 41.30 -17.79
CA PHE A 981 28.24 41.82 -16.50
C PHE A 981 27.34 42.55 -15.45
N LYS A 982 27.15 41.85 -14.31
CA LYS A 982 27.50 42.21 -12.90
C LYS A 982 27.18 43.67 -12.43
N SER A 983 26.46 43.89 -11.31
CA SER A 983 26.92 43.51 -9.95
C SER A 983 25.99 43.95 -8.79
N LYS A 984 26.13 43.25 -7.65
CA LYS A 984 25.80 43.55 -6.23
C LYS A 984 25.03 44.85 -5.83
N THR A 985 24.00 44.66 -5.00
CA THR A 985 23.84 45.27 -3.65
C THR A 985 22.94 44.39 -2.75
N LEU A 986 22.92 44.63 -1.43
CA LEU A 986 22.25 43.82 -0.38
C LEU A 986 21.41 44.73 0.57
N PRO A 987 20.66 44.20 1.58
CA PRO A 987 19.41 44.82 2.07
C PRO A 987 19.58 45.65 3.35
N PRO A 988 18.47 46.07 3.96
CA PRO A 988 18.16 45.68 5.36
C PRO A 988 16.67 45.22 5.49
N GLN A 989 16.05 44.87 6.62
CA GLN A 989 16.31 44.89 8.09
C GLN A 989 15.21 43.99 8.74
N GLY A 990 15.28 43.34 9.91
CA GLY A 990 16.31 42.92 10.88
C GLY A 990 15.80 41.60 11.53
N GLY A 991 16.53 40.78 12.31
CA GLY A 991 17.31 41.10 13.52
C GLY A 991 16.39 41.01 14.76
N PHE A 992 16.70 40.35 15.89
CA PHE A 992 17.86 39.59 16.40
C PHE A 992 17.34 38.70 17.57
N ARG A 993 18.02 37.74 18.26
CA ARG A 993 19.40 37.20 18.38
C ARG A 993 19.26 35.77 19.07
N SER A 994 20.22 34.98 19.58
CA SER A 994 21.70 34.97 19.70
C SER A 994 22.25 33.59 20.16
N THR A 995 23.23 33.02 19.42
CA THR A 995 24.54 32.43 19.88
C THR A 995 24.60 31.30 20.93
N LEU A 996 25.56 30.35 20.94
CA LEU A 996 26.71 29.90 20.08
C LEU A 996 27.02 28.42 20.52
N HIS A 997 28.07 27.64 20.17
CA HIS A 997 29.39 27.72 19.49
C HIS A 997 29.47 26.59 18.40
N GLU A 998 30.32 26.58 17.36
CA GLU A 998 31.80 26.42 17.24
C GLU A 998 32.41 25.10 17.76
N SER A 999 33.40 24.45 17.11
CA SER A 999 33.98 24.62 15.74
C SER A 999 34.89 23.41 15.34
N PRO A 1000 35.12 23.14 14.03
CA PRO A 1000 36.04 22.10 13.53
C PRO A 1000 37.35 22.66 12.91
N PRO A 1001 38.35 21.81 12.60
CA PRO A 1001 39.49 22.16 11.74
C PRO A 1001 39.57 21.39 10.38
N ARG A 1002 40.35 21.92 9.44
CA ARG A 1002 40.68 21.35 8.10
C ARG A 1002 42.18 21.03 7.97
N MET A 1003 42.54 19.96 7.23
CA MET A 1003 43.66 19.87 6.25
C MET A 1003 43.37 18.69 5.28
N THR A 1004 43.77 18.55 4.00
CA THR A 1004 44.59 19.24 2.97
C THR A 1004 45.95 18.63 2.59
N LEU A 1005 46.07 18.26 1.30
CA LEU A 1005 47.27 18.17 0.42
C LEU A 1005 48.23 16.93 0.45
N SER A 1006 47.94 15.99 -0.47
CA SER A 1006 48.80 15.52 -1.60
C SER A 1006 50.25 14.99 -1.45
N ASN A 1007 50.48 13.83 -2.10
CA ASN A 1007 51.70 13.37 -2.83
C ASN A 1007 53.04 13.09 -2.09
N SER A 1008 53.53 11.83 -2.18
CA SER A 1008 54.69 11.51 -3.05
C SER A 1008 55.01 10.00 -3.21
N LEU A 1009 55.41 9.65 -4.44
CA LEU A 1009 56.05 8.43 -4.98
C LEU A 1009 56.94 7.54 -4.08
N GLY A 1010 56.92 6.22 -4.38
CA GLY A 1010 57.97 5.24 -4.08
C GLY A 1010 57.75 3.94 -4.89
N ALA A 1011 58.79 3.27 -5.43
CA ALA A 1011 58.62 2.18 -6.41
C ALA A 1011 59.70 1.08 -6.35
N ASN A 1012 59.32 -0.14 -6.77
CA ASN A 1012 60.09 -1.27 -7.35
C ASN A 1012 59.03 -2.32 -7.80
N GLN A 1013 58.97 -2.88 -9.02
CA GLN A 1013 59.89 -3.81 -9.71
C GLN A 1013 60.08 -5.14 -8.95
N SER A 1014 59.95 -6.34 -9.55
CA SER A 1014 59.93 -6.72 -11.00
C SER A 1014 59.29 -8.12 -11.27
N ASP A 1015 58.70 -8.31 -12.46
CA ASP A 1015 58.77 -9.49 -13.37
C ASP A 1015 58.38 -10.94 -12.92
N LEU A 1016 57.91 -11.89 -13.76
CA LEU A 1016 57.43 -11.91 -15.16
C LEU A 1016 56.62 -13.22 -15.49
N ARG A 1017 55.99 -13.22 -16.67
CA ARG A 1017 55.40 -14.29 -17.54
C ARG A 1017 56.14 -15.66 -17.59
N SER A 1018 55.62 -16.79 -18.10
CA SER A 1018 54.26 -17.29 -18.49
C SER A 1018 54.32 -18.77 -18.98
N SER A 1019 53.16 -19.40 -19.26
CA SER A 1019 52.91 -20.43 -20.32
C SER A 1019 53.69 -21.77 -20.37
N SER A 1020 53.05 -22.84 -19.86
CA SER A 1020 52.79 -24.17 -20.49
C SER A 1020 53.73 -24.80 -21.57
N SER A 1021 54.14 -26.08 -21.40
CA SER A 1021 53.71 -27.22 -22.24
C SER A 1021 54.32 -28.62 -21.91
N HIS A 1022 53.44 -29.64 -21.85
CA HIS A 1022 53.58 -31.07 -22.21
C HIS A 1022 54.88 -31.92 -22.01
N THR A 1023 54.79 -32.86 -21.05
CA THR A 1023 54.94 -34.36 -21.16
C THR A 1023 56.02 -35.01 -22.06
N PRO A 1024 56.68 -36.09 -21.58
CA PRO A 1024 56.15 -37.44 -21.89
C PRO A 1024 56.18 -38.48 -20.74
N ASN A 1025 55.35 -39.51 -20.89
CA ASN A 1025 55.31 -40.79 -20.13
C ASN A 1025 56.35 -41.79 -20.74
N PRO A 1026 56.63 -43.03 -20.23
CA PRO A 1026 55.68 -43.97 -19.58
C PRO A 1026 56.20 -44.92 -18.46
N ALA A 1027 55.27 -45.52 -17.68
CA ALA A 1027 55.24 -46.96 -17.34
C ALA A 1027 53.96 -47.35 -16.56
N ASN A 1028 53.42 -48.56 -16.81
CA ASN A 1028 52.32 -49.23 -16.08
C ASN A 1028 52.53 -50.77 -16.26
N PRO A 1029 52.01 -51.71 -15.42
CA PRO A 1029 50.62 -51.84 -14.94
C PRO A 1029 50.55 -52.00 -13.38
N SER A 1030 49.43 -52.26 -12.68
CA SER A 1030 48.25 -53.12 -12.99
C SER A 1030 47.05 -52.99 -12.01
N HIS A 1031 45.81 -53.19 -12.52
CA HIS A 1031 44.66 -53.94 -11.92
C HIS A 1031 44.27 -53.79 -10.41
N THR A 1032 43.01 -53.58 -9.97
CA THR A 1032 41.70 -53.24 -10.60
C THR A 1032 40.65 -52.87 -9.50
N SER A 1033 39.42 -52.49 -9.94
CA SER A 1033 38.10 -52.56 -9.23
C SER A 1033 37.66 -51.48 -8.20
N GLN A 1034 36.35 -51.16 -8.34
CA GLN A 1034 35.37 -50.40 -7.54
C GLN A 1034 34.92 -51.19 -6.26
N PRO A 1035 34.00 -50.73 -5.35
CA PRO A 1035 32.79 -49.92 -5.62
C PRO A 1035 32.21 -48.92 -4.56
N ASP A 1036 31.25 -48.11 -5.04
CA ASP A 1036 29.93 -47.69 -4.52
C ASP A 1036 29.62 -47.18 -3.09
N PHE A 1037 28.55 -46.35 -3.06
CA PHE A 1037 27.83 -45.82 -1.89
C PHE A 1037 26.77 -46.81 -1.34
N SER A 1038 26.47 -46.76 -0.04
CA SER A 1038 25.08 -46.89 0.48
C SER A 1038 24.94 -46.51 1.97
N LEU A 1039 23.72 -46.11 2.34
CA LEU A 1039 23.17 -45.99 3.71
C LEU A 1039 22.76 -47.40 4.25
N PRO A 1040 22.22 -47.58 5.48
CA PRO A 1040 21.94 -46.63 6.56
C PRO A 1040 22.51 -47.08 7.93
N LEU A 1041 22.15 -46.37 9.02
CA LEU A 1041 22.26 -46.84 10.41
C LEU A 1041 20.86 -46.91 11.05
N ASN A 1042 20.46 -48.09 11.51
CA ASN A 1042 19.27 -48.29 12.34
C ASN A 1042 19.41 -49.58 13.16
N ASN A 1043 18.84 -49.60 14.37
CA ASN A 1043 18.86 -50.68 15.36
C ASN A 1043 20.24 -51.15 15.90
N LEU A 1044 20.37 -51.19 17.22
CA LEU A 1044 20.93 -52.34 17.94
C LEU A 1044 20.32 -52.43 19.35
N VAL A 1045 20.03 -53.67 19.78
CA VAL A 1045 19.44 -54.07 21.06
C VAL A 1045 20.28 -55.26 21.58
N ASP A 1046 20.06 -55.66 22.85
CA ASP A 1046 20.69 -56.78 23.57
C ASP A 1046 22.08 -56.46 24.19
N GLN A 1047 22.31 -56.66 25.50
CA GLN A 1047 22.29 -57.89 26.35
C GLN A 1047 23.53 -58.79 26.07
N ASN A 1048 24.26 -59.37 27.03
CA ASN A 1048 24.23 -59.46 28.51
C ASN A 1048 25.71 -59.56 29.01
N SER A 1049 26.08 -59.56 30.29
CA SER A 1049 25.40 -59.76 31.60
C SER A 1049 25.90 -58.69 32.63
N ASP A 1050 26.01 -58.80 33.97
CA ASP A 1050 25.93 -59.90 34.96
C ASP A 1050 25.57 -59.40 36.40
N HIS A 1051 25.89 -60.18 37.43
CA HIS A 1051 25.39 -60.12 38.82
C HIS A 1051 26.53 -60.41 39.85
N PRO A 1052 26.32 -60.36 41.21
CA PRO A 1052 25.06 -60.19 41.96
C PRO A 1052 25.08 -59.21 43.18
N LEU A 1053 23.90 -59.02 43.80
CA LEU A 1053 23.61 -58.40 45.12
C LEU A 1053 23.81 -56.86 45.23
N GLY A 1054 22.98 -56.08 45.94
CA GLY A 1054 21.69 -56.37 46.60
C GLY A 1054 21.23 -55.23 47.53
N PHE A 1055 19.90 -55.01 47.63
CA PHE A 1055 19.20 -53.91 48.35
C PHE A 1055 19.39 -52.48 47.78
N GLY A 1056 18.38 -51.62 48.03
CA GLY A 1056 18.35 -50.21 47.59
C GLY A 1056 17.23 -49.41 48.25
N VAL A 1057 17.22 -48.09 48.00
CA VAL A 1057 16.22 -47.10 48.45
C VAL A 1057 15.99 -46.10 47.29
N GLY A 1058 14.80 -45.52 47.18
CA GLY A 1058 14.40 -44.66 46.05
C GLY A 1058 15.11 -43.29 46.00
N VAL A 1059 15.14 -42.71 44.80
CA VAL A 1059 15.69 -41.36 44.52
C VAL A 1059 14.53 -40.42 44.19
N GLY A 1060 14.53 -39.22 44.80
CA GLY A 1060 13.45 -38.23 44.68
C GLY A 1060 13.40 -37.49 43.34
N THR A 1061 12.20 -37.05 42.97
CA THR A 1061 11.85 -36.33 41.73
C THR A 1061 12.42 -34.92 41.62
N ASP A 1062 12.75 -34.30 42.75
CA ASP A 1062 12.75 -32.84 42.89
C ASP A 1062 13.96 -32.15 42.24
N ARG A 1063 14.96 -32.94 41.84
CA ARG A 1063 16.12 -32.45 41.07
C ARG A 1063 15.82 -32.24 39.58
N LEU A 1064 14.78 -32.88 39.02
CA LEU A 1064 14.40 -32.68 37.61
C LEU A 1064 13.52 -31.45 37.41
N THR A 1065 12.56 -31.20 38.31
CA THR A 1065 11.70 -29.99 38.28
C THR A 1065 12.54 -28.72 38.46
N THR A 1066 13.43 -28.69 39.46
CA THR A 1066 14.33 -27.56 39.70
C THR A 1066 15.26 -27.29 38.49
N ALA A 1067 15.72 -28.34 37.80
CA ALA A 1067 16.55 -28.21 36.61
C ALA A 1067 15.78 -27.78 35.34
N LEU A 1068 14.46 -27.88 35.32
CA LEU A 1068 13.60 -27.34 34.27
C LEU A 1068 13.24 -25.87 34.56
N SER A 1069 12.93 -25.53 35.81
CA SER A 1069 12.66 -24.14 36.24
C SER A 1069 13.84 -23.21 35.92
N ASN A 1070 15.08 -23.63 36.25
CA ASN A 1070 16.28 -22.86 35.95
C ASN A 1070 16.64 -22.83 34.44
N LYS A 1071 15.97 -23.63 33.60
CA LYS A 1071 16.07 -23.50 32.14
C LYS A 1071 15.06 -22.51 31.58
N PHE A 1072 13.90 -22.34 32.21
CA PHE A 1072 12.89 -21.39 31.76
C PHE A 1072 13.42 -19.94 31.80
N THR A 1073 14.06 -19.54 32.91
CA THR A 1073 14.74 -18.24 33.03
C THR A 1073 15.84 -18.06 31.98
N SER A 1074 16.64 -19.10 31.69
CA SER A 1074 17.65 -19.04 30.62
C SER A 1074 17.08 -19.01 29.20
N GLY A 1075 15.87 -19.54 28.99
CA GLY A 1075 15.22 -19.62 27.68
C GLY A 1075 14.48 -18.34 27.28
N VAL A 1076 13.93 -17.61 28.25
CA VAL A 1076 13.29 -16.30 28.04
C VAL A 1076 14.34 -15.16 28.08
N GLY A 1077 15.43 -15.34 28.83
CA GLY A 1077 16.47 -14.32 29.02
C GLY A 1077 17.26 -13.89 27.77
N TRP A 1078 17.07 -14.54 26.61
CA TRP A 1078 17.60 -14.08 25.31
C TRP A 1078 16.64 -13.15 24.54
N LEU A 1079 15.43 -12.90 25.05
CA LEU A 1079 14.40 -12.12 24.35
C LEU A 1079 14.28 -10.66 24.82
N ILE A 1080 14.96 -10.30 25.92
CA ILE A 1080 15.00 -8.97 26.54
C ILE A 1080 16.48 -8.54 26.65
N GLY A 1081 16.77 -7.27 26.38
CA GLY A 1081 18.14 -6.81 26.12
C GLY A 1081 19.09 -6.87 27.32
N ALA A 1082 20.20 -7.58 27.14
CA ALA A 1082 21.46 -7.25 27.82
C ALA A 1082 22.21 -6.21 26.98
N ASN A 1083 22.79 -5.19 27.60
CA ASN A 1083 23.64 -4.22 26.91
C ASN A 1083 25.01 -4.87 26.62
N GLU A 1084 25.50 -4.77 25.37
CA GLU A 1084 26.85 -5.23 24.99
C GLU A 1084 27.96 -4.26 25.43
N ASP A 1085 28.02 -3.93 26.73
CA ASP A 1085 28.97 -2.95 27.28
C ASP A 1085 29.58 -3.35 28.65
N GLU A 1086 29.55 -4.64 29.03
CA GLU A 1086 30.16 -5.10 30.30
C GLU A 1086 30.80 -6.50 30.24
N SER A 1087 31.80 -6.69 29.36
CA SER A 1087 32.75 -7.81 29.48
C SER A 1087 34.14 -7.51 28.90
N SER A 1088 35.08 -7.12 29.77
CA SER A 1088 36.52 -6.98 29.49
C SER A 1088 37.37 -7.58 30.61
#